data_AF-A0A949PFK9-F1
#
_entry.id   AF-A0A949PFK9-F1
#
_cell.length_a   1.000
_cell.length_b   1.000
_cell.length_c   1.000
_cell.angle_alpha   90.00
_cell.angle_beta   90.00
_cell.angle_gamma   90.00
#
_symmetry.space_group_name_H-M   'P 1'
#
loop_
_entity.id
_entity.type
_entity.pdbx_description
1 polymer ?
#
loop_
_entity_poly.entity_id
_entity_poly.type
_entity_poly.pdbx_seq_one_letter_code
_entity_poly.pdbx_strand_id
1 'polypeptide(L)'
;MKQRYLKALTLGLAASLSAFCAAAQAQVQVQQITPDNAAELIQGGPDAVGGIGDWLLSNGTICAVITNIDHESDLSINGGTLNDLGFCDRDDDQFVTTQDLLNGTLRTPVNIIRVDSAIGTDAASILTFGVQGNVSVETRYTVRDDTPNKLFVSKTIRRHNDDADGFSVFTPVMLNYHSMEPFVLASQDLAKSTGFALEEFVTRGPSAFGDAARPADTIITLGPTDSLVPISYGWRVLSATKLVDGERTPLPSFVLADTSSIAFLHLPDDFLIGDGQDLGLVQLLQVAGMELDVDTEILLEEEFILGRGGDVASITDQLFASAPMITGTVKEAGVVMHLIREDGAPFTHIHPDADGVFSAHAPVGPYTLTARAPGNRQMTQTVTVSEKGADVGLIDFGTPTRVFLPHGEPMRLVFKGREGTLDPGFDDPLTGLTVTDDDGTHAQPNNPSVYLAGIDSDRSYVDVPAGSYRVYATRGPEYSLESTDIMVATGESVLLDIAVPHRAVETPGYIAADLHVHSGPSLDNAFSTVERVRSFAAEHAEIMVATEHETIFDFTSLIAEMGLSEHMGTVTGTEMTSTLSTSRVPYTNGHANFFPLTPELHAYRNGAMKNEHRRARELLHDALRKNPSVVSQLNHGRESTHLSGVLPDDYAELISGESYLDHMGVAGRPYDPSHALTSAANASLNEADPVTGLRDIDFDAMELMNGKQSYAPTRVTALRLDWFSLLKQGEHITGTANSDSHGKTQQVALPRTMVAMADDRLSAFDESVFGRALQAGKAYGTTGPQLDFSLSGTGMGGTYQGPLATLSGHVRTPDWIDARLLKVQ
;
A
#
# COMPACT_ATOMS: atom_id res chain seq x y z
N MET A 1 -14.71 -5.86 -47.56
CA MET A 1 -14.20 -6.41 -48.84
C MET A 1 -13.32 -7.60 -48.46
N LYS A 2 -13.75 -8.83 -48.78
CA LYS A 2 -13.09 -10.09 -48.41
C LYS A 2 -11.83 -10.34 -49.26
N GLN A 3 -10.89 -11.09 -48.67
CA GLN A 3 -9.76 -11.83 -49.28
C GLN A 3 -8.51 -11.06 -49.69
N ARG A 4 -7.37 -11.49 -49.09
CA ARG A 4 -5.96 -11.54 -49.57
C ARG A 4 -5.05 -11.29 -48.35
N TYR A 5 -4.18 -12.18 -47.84
CA TYR A 5 -3.34 -13.20 -48.45
C TYR A 5 -3.00 -14.33 -47.45
N LEU A 6 -3.00 -15.57 -47.95
CA LEU A 6 -2.36 -16.73 -47.36
C LEU A 6 -1.31 -17.20 -48.39
N LYS A 7 -0.06 -17.46 -47.95
CA LYS A 7 0.94 -18.44 -48.45
C LYS A 7 2.36 -17.89 -48.40
N ALA A 8 3.18 -18.47 -47.51
CA ALA A 8 4.37 -19.24 -47.92
C ALA A 8 4.89 -20.05 -46.72
N LEU A 9 4.79 -21.38 -46.84
CA LEU A 9 5.36 -22.37 -45.94
C LEU A 9 6.05 -23.41 -46.83
N THR A 10 7.36 -23.62 -46.62
CA THR A 10 8.13 -24.81 -47.02
C THR A 10 9.49 -24.69 -46.33
N LEU A 11 9.74 -25.44 -45.26
CA LEU A 11 10.24 -26.82 -45.18
C LEU A 11 11.76 -26.83 -44.88
N GLY A 12 12.11 -27.20 -43.64
CA GLY A 12 13.48 -27.46 -43.19
C GLY A 12 13.49 -28.50 -42.08
N LEU A 13 13.76 -29.73 -42.48
CA LEU A 13 14.05 -30.97 -41.73
C LEU A 13 13.95 -30.99 -40.18
N ALA A 14 13.14 -31.94 -39.71
CA ALA A 14 13.20 -32.55 -38.40
C ALA A 14 14.59 -33.15 -38.09
N ALA A 15 15.23 -32.64 -37.05
CA ALA A 15 16.21 -33.37 -36.26
C ALA A 15 15.65 -33.48 -34.85
N SER A 16 15.12 -34.66 -34.54
CA SER A 16 14.71 -35.08 -33.20
C SER A 16 15.93 -35.12 -32.28
N LEU A 17 16.23 -34.02 -31.60
CA LEU A 17 16.95 -34.05 -30.34
C LEU A 17 15.92 -34.25 -29.24
N SER A 18 15.74 -35.49 -28.83
CA SER A 18 15.28 -35.84 -27.50
C SER A 18 16.29 -35.29 -26.49
N ALA A 19 16.12 -34.03 -26.12
CA ALA A 19 16.71 -33.47 -24.92
C ALA A 19 16.06 -34.21 -23.76
N PHE A 20 16.83 -35.08 -23.11
CA PHE A 20 16.54 -35.44 -21.73
C PHE A 20 16.56 -34.13 -20.94
N CYS A 21 15.38 -33.56 -20.68
CA CYS A 21 15.17 -32.73 -19.52
C CYS A 21 15.45 -33.62 -18.32
N ALA A 22 16.71 -33.66 -17.88
CA ALA A 22 16.96 -33.86 -16.47
C ALA A 22 16.29 -32.66 -15.79
N ALA A 23 15.13 -32.89 -15.18
CA ALA A 23 14.64 -31.98 -14.16
C ALA A 23 15.80 -31.83 -13.17
N ALA A 24 16.45 -30.67 -13.15
CA ALA A 24 17.38 -30.34 -12.09
C ALA A 24 16.57 -30.49 -10.80
N GLN A 25 16.97 -31.42 -9.92
CA GLN A 25 16.35 -31.48 -8.60
C GLN A 25 16.52 -30.10 -7.98
N ALA A 26 15.40 -29.47 -7.62
CA ALA A 26 15.40 -28.22 -6.88
C ALA A 26 16.21 -28.45 -5.60
N GLN A 27 17.35 -27.79 -5.51
CA GLN A 27 18.26 -27.92 -4.38
C GLN A 27 18.01 -26.72 -3.47
N VAL A 28 17.85 -26.99 -2.17
CA VAL A 28 17.83 -25.92 -1.18
C VAL A 28 19.11 -25.09 -1.30
N GLN A 29 18.96 -23.77 -1.20
CA GLN A 29 20.05 -22.83 -1.38
C GLN A 29 19.94 -21.67 -0.40
N VAL A 30 21.11 -21.17 -0.03
CA VAL A 30 21.31 -19.98 0.76
C VAL A 30 22.51 -19.26 0.17
N GLN A 31 22.32 -18.02 -0.26
CA GLN A 31 23.37 -17.24 -0.93
C GLN A 31 23.21 -15.77 -0.57
N GLN A 32 24.31 -15.09 -0.34
CA GLN A 32 24.29 -13.63 -0.31
C GLN A 32 24.16 -13.12 -1.74
N ILE A 33 23.33 -12.10 -1.94
CA ILE A 33 23.16 -11.40 -3.19
C ILE A 33 24.37 -10.49 -3.40
N THR A 34 25.05 -10.69 -4.51
CA THR A 34 26.27 -10.00 -4.91
C THR A 34 26.08 -9.40 -6.30
N PRO A 35 26.93 -8.45 -6.72
CA PRO A 35 26.83 -7.90 -8.08
C PRO A 35 26.88 -8.97 -9.21
N ASP A 36 27.52 -10.11 -8.96
CA ASP A 36 27.71 -11.17 -9.97
C ASP A 36 26.48 -12.08 -10.13
N ASN A 37 25.62 -12.20 -9.11
CA ASN A 37 24.44 -13.08 -9.12
C ASN A 37 23.11 -12.33 -8.95
N ALA A 38 23.11 -11.01 -8.69
CA ALA A 38 21.91 -10.22 -8.41
C ALA A 38 20.81 -10.36 -9.48
N ALA A 39 21.17 -10.35 -10.77
CA ALA A 39 20.21 -10.47 -11.87
C ALA A 39 19.48 -11.83 -11.93
N GLU A 40 19.98 -12.84 -11.21
CA GLU A 40 19.34 -14.17 -11.11
C GLU A 40 18.59 -14.35 -9.78
N LEU A 41 19.07 -13.70 -8.70
CA LEU A 41 18.59 -13.98 -7.34
C LEU A 41 17.58 -12.97 -6.79
N ILE A 42 17.54 -11.75 -7.31
CA ILE A 42 16.57 -10.73 -6.87
C ILE A 42 15.20 -11.09 -7.45
N GLN A 43 14.17 -11.09 -6.58
CA GLN A 43 12.81 -11.39 -6.98
C GLN A 43 12.17 -10.21 -7.72
N GLY A 44 11.20 -10.52 -8.58
CA GLY A 44 10.28 -9.51 -9.12
C GLY A 44 8.96 -9.53 -8.36
N GLY A 45 8.19 -8.47 -8.53
CA GLY A 45 6.90 -8.27 -7.88
C GLY A 45 6.68 -6.79 -7.60
N PRO A 46 5.45 -6.38 -7.27
CA PRO A 46 5.17 -5.01 -6.84
C PRO A 46 6.03 -4.58 -5.65
N ASP A 47 6.11 -5.38 -4.60
CA ASP A 47 6.79 -5.01 -3.33
C ASP A 47 8.23 -5.55 -3.23
N ALA A 48 8.78 -6.12 -4.31
CA ALA A 48 10.13 -6.66 -4.31
C ALA A 48 11.18 -5.54 -4.17
N VAL A 49 11.85 -5.49 -3.02
CA VAL A 49 12.83 -4.42 -2.70
C VAL A 49 14.18 -4.95 -2.21
N GLY A 50 14.38 -6.27 -2.10
CA GLY A 50 15.68 -6.87 -1.82
C GLY A 50 16.74 -6.53 -2.87
N GLY A 51 18.00 -6.50 -2.45
CA GLY A 51 19.10 -6.13 -3.33
C GLY A 51 20.47 -6.68 -2.94
N ILE A 52 21.50 -6.19 -3.63
CA ILE A 52 22.90 -6.57 -3.39
C ILE A 52 23.26 -6.33 -1.92
N GLY A 53 23.72 -7.38 -1.25
CA GLY A 53 24.04 -7.39 0.18
C GLY A 53 23.13 -8.31 0.98
N ASP A 54 21.86 -8.44 0.55
CA ASP A 54 20.85 -9.26 1.21
C ASP A 54 21.07 -10.75 1.00
N TRP A 55 20.25 -11.57 1.66
CA TRP A 55 20.41 -13.02 1.67
C TRP A 55 19.18 -13.70 1.07
N LEU A 56 19.40 -14.41 -0.05
CA LEU A 56 18.40 -15.30 -0.61
C LEU A 56 18.36 -16.62 0.16
N LEU A 57 17.15 -17.05 0.49
CA LEU A 57 16.81 -18.38 0.99
C LEU A 57 15.78 -19.01 0.05
N SER A 58 16.07 -20.19 -0.51
CA SER A 58 15.17 -20.82 -1.46
C SER A 58 15.26 -22.35 -1.46
N ASN A 59 14.15 -23.01 -1.77
CA ASN A 59 14.09 -24.45 -2.08
C ASN A 59 13.82 -24.70 -3.58
N GLY A 60 13.96 -23.67 -4.42
CA GLY A 60 13.67 -23.67 -5.86
C GLY A 60 12.19 -23.54 -6.22
N THR A 61 11.26 -23.58 -5.24
CA THR A 61 9.85 -23.27 -5.46
C THR A 61 9.51 -21.87 -4.92
N ILE A 62 9.87 -21.61 -3.67
CA ILE A 62 9.74 -20.29 -3.06
C ILE A 62 11.11 -19.65 -2.90
N CYS A 63 11.13 -18.34 -3.02
CA CYS A 63 12.29 -17.49 -2.83
C CYS A 63 11.90 -16.49 -1.74
N ALA A 64 12.81 -16.30 -0.78
CA ALA A 64 12.65 -15.40 0.33
C ALA A 64 13.93 -14.59 0.49
N VAL A 65 13.82 -13.28 0.69
CA VAL A 65 14.97 -12.42 0.96
C VAL A 65 14.93 -11.96 2.42
N ILE A 66 16.03 -12.22 3.12
CA ILE A 66 16.30 -11.68 4.44
C ILE A 66 17.31 -10.54 4.26
N THR A 67 16.94 -9.35 4.72
CA THR A 67 17.78 -8.17 4.54
C THR A 67 19.11 -8.29 5.30
N ASN A 68 20.15 -7.63 4.80
CA ASN A 68 21.40 -7.51 5.53
C ASN A 68 21.27 -6.49 6.67
N ILE A 69 22.19 -6.55 7.65
CA ILE A 69 22.13 -5.71 8.86
C ILE A 69 22.18 -4.21 8.55
N ASP A 70 22.82 -3.83 7.45
CA ASP A 70 22.96 -2.44 7.00
C ASP A 70 21.84 -1.98 6.06
N HIS A 71 20.88 -2.83 5.71
CA HIS A 71 19.66 -2.47 4.99
C HIS A 71 18.51 -2.35 6.00
N GLU A 72 18.18 -1.13 6.41
CA GLU A 72 17.12 -0.86 7.39
C GLU A 72 15.77 -1.47 7.02
N SER A 73 14.99 -1.88 8.01
CA SER A 73 13.58 -2.22 7.82
C SER A 73 12.72 -0.96 7.93
N ASP A 74 11.40 -1.08 7.69
CA ASP A 74 10.47 0.04 7.84
C ASP A 74 10.31 0.55 9.28
N LEU A 75 10.86 -0.17 10.27
CA LEU A 75 10.67 0.12 11.69
C LEU A 75 11.99 0.09 12.50
N SER A 76 13.13 -0.09 11.84
CA SER A 76 14.44 -0.30 12.48
C SER A 76 15.58 0.12 11.56
N ILE A 77 16.57 0.81 12.12
CA ILE A 77 17.83 1.17 11.43
C ILE A 77 18.69 -0.03 11.01
N ASN A 78 18.29 -1.24 11.43
CA ASN A 78 18.93 -2.51 11.11
C ASN A 78 17.95 -3.44 10.41
N GLY A 79 18.41 -4.10 9.34
CA GLY A 79 17.71 -5.17 8.66
C GLY A 79 17.81 -6.50 9.39
N GLY A 80 18.00 -7.60 8.65
CA GLY A 80 17.98 -8.95 9.21
C GLY A 80 16.56 -9.49 9.42
N THR A 81 15.59 -8.90 8.73
CA THR A 81 14.19 -9.29 8.74
C THR A 81 13.81 -9.90 7.40
N LEU A 82 12.74 -10.71 7.39
CA LEU A 82 12.15 -11.19 6.14
C LEU A 82 11.47 -10.00 5.46
N ASN A 83 11.85 -9.76 4.20
CA ASN A 83 11.45 -8.58 3.46
C ASN A 83 10.79 -8.93 2.12
N ASP A 84 11.27 -9.95 1.43
CA ASP A 84 10.67 -10.40 0.16
C ASP A 84 10.24 -11.86 0.31
N LEU A 85 9.07 -12.23 -0.24
CA LEU A 85 8.59 -13.60 -0.24
C LEU A 85 7.67 -13.87 -1.43
N GLY A 86 8.09 -14.77 -2.32
CA GLY A 86 7.31 -15.12 -3.51
C GLY A 86 7.67 -16.47 -4.12
N PHE A 87 7.04 -16.82 -5.23
CA PHE A 87 7.44 -17.99 -6.01
C PHE A 87 8.64 -17.63 -6.90
N CYS A 88 9.66 -18.48 -6.95
CA CYS A 88 10.88 -18.19 -7.71
C CYS A 88 10.66 -18.08 -9.23
N ASP A 89 9.55 -18.62 -9.75
CA ASP A 89 9.21 -18.65 -11.18
C ASP A 89 8.25 -17.54 -11.61
N ARG A 90 7.98 -16.56 -10.73
CA ARG A 90 6.97 -15.52 -10.92
C ARG A 90 7.45 -14.17 -10.37
N ASP A 91 6.92 -13.10 -10.96
CA ASP A 91 7.07 -11.74 -10.43
C ASP A 91 5.87 -11.41 -9.55
N ASP A 92 5.72 -12.14 -8.44
CA ASP A 92 4.53 -12.13 -7.59
C ASP A 92 4.77 -11.71 -6.14
N ASP A 93 5.95 -11.19 -5.82
CA ASP A 93 6.24 -10.70 -4.48
C ASP A 93 5.41 -9.45 -4.13
N GLN A 94 4.52 -9.62 -3.16
CA GLN A 94 3.70 -8.58 -2.55
C GLN A 94 3.91 -8.55 -1.02
N PHE A 95 5.02 -9.14 -0.57
CA PHE A 95 5.38 -9.18 0.83
C PHE A 95 6.14 -7.90 1.18
N VAL A 96 5.70 -7.18 2.22
CA VAL A 96 6.32 -5.89 2.59
C VAL A 96 7.52 -6.11 3.51
N THR A 97 7.26 -6.38 4.80
CA THR A 97 8.31 -6.71 5.76
C THR A 97 7.72 -7.29 7.03
N THR A 98 8.55 -7.98 7.81
CA THR A 98 8.24 -8.38 9.18
C THR A 98 9.17 -7.70 10.17
N GLN A 99 8.66 -7.39 11.36
CA GLN A 99 9.47 -6.86 12.45
C GLN A 99 9.04 -7.45 13.78
N ASP A 100 10.00 -7.75 14.64
CA ASP A 100 9.72 -8.14 16.02
C ASP A 100 9.71 -6.92 16.94
N LEU A 101 8.63 -6.76 17.70
CA LEU A 101 8.43 -5.68 18.66
C LEU A 101 8.31 -6.24 20.09
N LEU A 102 9.09 -5.68 21.02
CA LEU A 102 8.83 -5.88 22.44
C LEU A 102 7.68 -4.94 22.87
N ASN A 103 6.82 -5.39 23.77
CA ASN A 103 5.65 -4.66 24.29
C ASN A 103 4.67 -4.14 23.22
N GLY A 104 4.72 -4.70 22.00
CA GLY A 104 3.85 -4.29 20.90
C GLY A 104 4.01 -2.82 20.51
N THR A 105 5.23 -2.27 20.61
CA THR A 105 5.47 -0.83 20.43
C THR A 105 6.70 -0.55 19.56
N LEU A 106 6.58 0.43 18.67
CA LEU A 106 7.65 0.85 17.75
C LEU A 106 8.86 1.48 18.47
N ARG A 107 8.78 1.73 19.79
CA ARG A 107 9.89 2.22 20.62
C ARG A 107 10.92 1.14 20.92
N THR A 108 10.50 -0.11 20.84
CA THR A 108 11.33 -1.26 21.21
C THR A 108 11.33 -2.33 20.12
N PRO A 109 11.70 -1.96 18.88
CA PRO A 109 11.94 -2.96 17.85
C PRO A 109 13.17 -3.78 18.23
N VAL A 110 13.15 -5.05 17.86
CA VAL A 110 14.31 -5.94 18.01
C VAL A 110 15.32 -5.59 16.91
N ASN A 111 16.47 -5.04 17.30
CA ASN A 111 17.53 -4.65 16.37
C ASN A 111 18.44 -5.86 16.08
N ILE A 112 18.53 -6.28 14.82
CA ILE A 112 19.40 -7.41 14.42
C ILE A 112 20.85 -6.94 14.36
N ILE A 113 21.74 -7.70 15.01
CA ILE A 113 23.17 -7.39 15.10
C ILE A 113 24.05 -8.42 14.39
N ARG A 114 23.47 -9.55 13.96
CA ARG A 114 24.17 -10.62 13.26
C ARG A 114 23.22 -11.43 12.39
N VAL A 115 23.65 -11.76 11.18
CA VAL A 115 23.01 -12.70 10.26
C VAL A 115 24.02 -13.81 9.96
N ASP A 116 23.63 -15.04 10.20
CA ASP A 116 24.38 -16.25 9.87
C ASP A 116 23.54 -17.12 8.92
N SER A 117 24.17 -18.11 8.29
CA SER A 117 23.43 -19.02 7.42
C SER A 117 23.93 -20.47 7.55
N ALA A 118 23.05 -21.40 7.24
CA ALA A 118 23.32 -22.83 7.32
C ALA A 118 22.65 -23.54 6.15
N ILE A 119 23.35 -24.48 5.53
CA ILE A 119 22.83 -25.30 4.43
C ILE A 119 23.05 -26.78 4.73
N GLY A 120 21.96 -27.54 4.68
CA GLY A 120 21.92 -28.98 4.79
C GLY A 120 21.72 -29.65 3.43
N THR A 121 21.35 -30.92 3.45
CA THR A 121 21.06 -31.69 2.22
C THR A 121 19.66 -31.43 1.66
N ASP A 122 18.72 -31.17 2.55
CA ASP A 122 17.26 -31.15 2.37
C ASP A 122 16.62 -29.86 2.93
N ALA A 123 17.37 -29.09 3.71
CA ALA A 123 16.95 -27.80 4.24
C ALA A 123 18.05 -26.74 4.15
N ALA A 124 17.67 -25.48 3.96
CA ALA A 124 18.54 -24.33 4.12
C ALA A 124 17.93 -23.38 5.15
N SER A 125 18.77 -22.64 5.86
CA SER A 125 18.34 -21.69 6.87
C SER A 125 19.18 -20.43 6.91
N ILE A 126 18.54 -19.32 7.26
CA ILE A 126 19.17 -18.07 7.70
C ILE A 126 18.84 -17.87 9.17
N LEU A 127 19.84 -17.49 9.97
CA LEU A 127 19.69 -17.22 11.39
C LEU A 127 19.98 -15.74 11.61
N THR A 128 19.11 -15.06 12.34
CA THR A 128 19.28 -13.66 12.72
C THR A 128 19.27 -13.54 14.23
N PHE A 129 20.16 -12.71 14.76
CA PHE A 129 20.34 -12.50 16.19
C PHE A 129 20.04 -11.04 16.50
N GLY A 130 18.92 -10.82 17.17
CA GLY A 130 18.45 -9.52 17.61
C GLY A 130 18.67 -9.28 19.09
N VAL A 131 18.87 -8.02 19.45
CA VAL A 131 18.96 -7.56 20.84
C VAL A 131 18.13 -6.30 21.00
N GLN A 132 17.40 -6.22 22.11
CA GLN A 132 16.75 -5.00 22.57
C GLN A 132 16.81 -4.95 24.09
N GLY A 133 17.49 -3.94 24.64
CA GLY A 133 17.75 -3.87 26.08
C GLY A 133 18.47 -5.13 26.59
N ASN A 134 17.88 -5.82 27.56
CA ASN A 134 18.38 -7.07 28.14
C ASN A 134 17.76 -8.34 27.51
N VAL A 135 17.00 -8.19 26.43
CA VAL A 135 16.33 -9.29 25.71
C VAL A 135 17.10 -9.61 24.43
N SER A 136 17.34 -10.90 24.18
CA SER A 136 17.80 -11.38 22.88
C SER A 136 16.72 -12.22 22.20
N VAL A 137 16.71 -12.15 20.87
CA VAL A 137 15.84 -12.93 20.00
C VAL A 137 16.70 -13.59 18.93
N GLU A 138 16.72 -14.91 18.91
CA GLU A 138 17.31 -15.68 17.82
C GLU A 138 16.19 -16.16 16.91
N THR A 139 16.18 -15.72 15.65
CA THR A 139 15.18 -16.12 14.65
C THR A 139 15.86 -16.98 13.59
N ARG A 140 15.25 -18.09 13.22
CA ARG A 140 15.72 -18.97 12.15
C ARG A 140 14.63 -19.14 11.09
N TYR A 141 14.91 -18.64 9.90
CA TYR A 141 14.14 -18.85 8.68
C TYR A 141 14.60 -20.13 8.01
N THR A 142 13.71 -21.03 7.63
CA THR A 142 14.07 -22.34 7.05
C THR A 142 13.14 -22.74 5.92
N VAL A 143 13.72 -23.10 4.77
CA VAL A 143 13.04 -23.75 3.65
C VAL A 143 13.46 -25.20 3.56
N ARG A 144 12.55 -26.07 3.11
CA ARG A 144 12.76 -27.52 2.97
C ARG A 144 12.30 -28.00 1.61
N ASP A 145 12.88 -29.11 1.15
CA ASP A 145 12.51 -29.75 -0.11
C ASP A 145 11.16 -30.51 -0.04
N ASP A 146 10.81 -31.04 1.13
CA ASP A 146 9.59 -31.82 1.38
C ASP A 146 8.32 -30.98 1.55
N THR A 147 8.47 -29.68 1.82
CA THR A 147 7.39 -28.69 1.91
C THR A 147 7.66 -27.49 1.00
N PRO A 148 7.50 -27.65 -0.33
CA PRO A 148 8.02 -26.70 -1.30
C PRO A 148 7.41 -25.28 -1.20
N ASN A 149 6.17 -25.15 -0.72
CA ASN A 149 5.46 -23.86 -0.62
C ASN A 149 5.54 -23.19 0.76
N LYS A 150 6.47 -23.63 1.63
CA LYS A 150 6.51 -23.19 3.03
C LYS A 150 7.86 -22.63 3.45
N LEU A 151 7.81 -21.52 4.18
CA LEU A 151 8.92 -20.96 4.95
C LEU A 151 8.62 -21.15 6.45
N PHE A 152 9.47 -21.87 7.16
CA PHE A 152 9.36 -22.02 8.61
C PHE A 152 10.16 -20.94 9.33
N VAL A 153 9.62 -20.42 10.42
CA VAL A 153 10.29 -19.43 11.28
C VAL A 153 10.25 -19.93 12.71
N SER A 154 11.42 -20.20 13.30
CA SER A 154 11.53 -20.55 14.72
C SER A 154 12.23 -19.42 15.48
N LYS A 155 11.68 -18.98 16.61
CA LYS A 155 12.26 -17.92 17.44
C LYS A 155 12.58 -18.44 18.83
N THR A 156 13.74 -18.06 19.37
CA THR A 156 14.07 -18.23 20.77
C THR A 156 14.32 -16.87 21.43
N ILE A 157 13.49 -16.53 22.41
CA ILE A 157 13.55 -15.25 23.12
C ILE A 157 14.06 -15.50 24.54
N ARG A 158 15.04 -14.69 24.97
CA ARG A 158 15.68 -14.84 26.29
C ARG A 158 15.84 -13.48 26.96
N ARG A 159 15.61 -13.43 28.27
CA ARG A 159 15.99 -12.30 29.12
C ARG A 159 17.30 -12.63 29.85
N HIS A 160 18.26 -11.71 29.84
CA HIS A 160 19.60 -11.96 30.38
C HIS A 160 19.81 -11.54 31.83
N ASN A 161 19.01 -10.61 32.37
CA ASN A 161 19.14 -10.12 33.74
C ASN A 161 17.83 -9.47 34.25
N ASP A 162 17.76 -9.20 35.56
CA ASP A 162 16.58 -8.59 36.23
C ASP A 162 16.52 -7.06 36.08
N ASP A 163 17.24 -6.45 35.14
CA ASP A 163 17.14 -5.01 34.90
C ASP A 163 15.75 -4.65 34.35
N ALA A 164 15.35 -3.37 34.50
CA ALA A 164 14.00 -2.87 34.24
C ALA A 164 13.51 -2.94 32.78
N ASP A 165 14.33 -3.46 31.86
CA ASP A 165 14.09 -3.46 30.41
C ASP A 165 13.39 -4.75 29.91
N GLY A 166 12.56 -5.40 30.73
CA GLY A 166 11.79 -6.57 30.33
C GLY A 166 10.60 -6.28 29.40
N PHE A 167 9.82 -7.32 29.08
CA PHE A 167 8.63 -7.21 28.25
C PHE A 167 7.46 -8.02 28.81
N SER A 168 6.26 -7.52 28.59
CA SER A 168 4.99 -8.16 28.96
C SER A 168 4.27 -8.76 27.76
N VAL A 169 4.68 -8.37 26.54
CA VAL A 169 4.12 -8.87 25.28
C VAL A 169 5.24 -8.95 24.23
N PHE A 170 5.30 -10.04 23.49
CA PHE A 170 6.13 -10.16 22.29
C PHE A 170 5.23 -10.15 21.06
N THR A 171 5.48 -9.22 20.14
CA THR A 171 4.61 -8.97 18.98
C THR A 171 5.43 -9.00 17.69
N PRO A 172 5.51 -10.14 16.98
CA PRO A 172 5.87 -10.11 15.59
C PRO A 172 4.76 -9.40 14.81
N VAL A 173 5.14 -8.47 13.94
CA VAL A 173 4.22 -7.69 13.09
C VAL A 173 4.63 -7.82 11.63
N MET A 174 3.65 -7.79 10.74
CA MET A 174 3.80 -7.59 9.30
C MET A 174 3.02 -6.33 8.90
N LEU A 175 3.67 -5.45 8.14
CA LEU A 175 3.04 -4.25 7.59
C LEU A 175 2.15 -4.62 6.42
N ASN A 176 0.98 -3.98 6.33
CA ASN A 176 -0.07 -4.30 5.35
C ASN A 176 -0.97 -3.07 5.14
N TYR A 177 -0.41 -1.91 4.76
CA TYR A 177 -1.11 -0.63 4.74
C TYR A 177 -2.18 -0.56 3.63
N HIS A 178 -3.32 -1.21 3.83
CA HIS A 178 -4.42 -1.32 2.89
C HIS A 178 -4.06 -2.04 1.58
N SER A 179 -2.91 -2.70 1.50
CA SER A 179 -2.39 -3.35 0.29
C SER A 179 -2.95 -4.76 0.07
N MET A 180 -3.04 -5.58 1.12
CA MET A 180 -3.66 -6.91 1.05
C MET A 180 -4.81 -7.06 2.04
N GLU A 181 -5.89 -7.75 1.64
CA GLU A 181 -7.01 -8.01 2.56
C GLU A 181 -6.72 -9.23 3.44
N PRO A 182 -6.76 -9.10 4.80
CA PRO A 182 -6.51 -10.22 5.68
C PRO A 182 -7.80 -11.00 6.00
N PHE A 183 -7.64 -12.29 6.20
CA PHE A 183 -8.65 -13.25 6.63
C PHE A 183 -8.14 -14.02 7.85
N VAL A 184 -8.85 -13.96 8.97
CA VAL A 184 -8.46 -14.61 10.22
C VAL A 184 -9.06 -16.01 10.32
N LEU A 185 -8.21 -17.02 10.46
CA LEU A 185 -8.56 -18.44 10.56
C LEU A 185 -8.03 -19.05 11.86
N ALA A 186 -8.92 -19.70 12.62
CA ALA A 186 -8.54 -20.54 13.75
C ALA A 186 -8.48 -22.00 13.30
N SER A 187 -7.33 -22.43 12.76
CA SER A 187 -7.17 -23.74 12.10
C SER A 187 -7.41 -24.93 13.04
N GLN A 188 -7.20 -24.75 14.34
CA GLN A 188 -7.42 -25.78 15.37
C GLN A 188 -8.85 -25.80 15.92
N ASP A 189 -9.51 -24.64 15.97
CA ASP A 189 -10.90 -24.49 16.46
C ASP A 189 -11.66 -23.56 15.51
N LEU A 190 -12.14 -24.13 14.41
CA LEU A 190 -12.72 -23.39 13.30
C LEU A 190 -13.89 -22.47 13.69
N ALA A 191 -14.58 -22.75 14.80
CA ALA A 191 -15.68 -21.93 15.30
C ALA A 191 -15.23 -20.53 15.75
N LYS A 192 -13.93 -20.32 15.96
CA LYS A 192 -13.34 -19.03 16.37
C LYS A 192 -12.85 -18.18 15.21
N SER A 193 -12.99 -18.66 13.98
CA SER A 193 -12.58 -17.90 12.78
C SER A 193 -13.49 -16.68 12.59
N THR A 194 -12.91 -15.50 12.37
CA THR A 194 -13.68 -14.28 12.05
C THR A 194 -13.64 -13.94 10.56
N GLY A 195 -12.75 -14.58 9.80
CA GLY A 195 -12.60 -14.35 8.36
C GLY A 195 -12.27 -12.89 8.05
N PHE A 196 -13.04 -12.28 7.16
CA PHE A 196 -12.89 -10.87 6.75
C PHE A 196 -13.56 -9.86 7.71
N ALA A 197 -14.05 -10.31 8.87
CA ALA A 197 -14.51 -9.41 9.92
C ALA A 197 -13.35 -9.10 10.87
N LEU A 198 -12.81 -7.88 10.73
CA LEU A 198 -11.63 -7.37 11.42
C LEU A 198 -11.99 -6.36 12.52
N GLU A 199 -11.02 -6.09 13.39
CA GLU A 199 -11.10 -5.06 14.42
C GLU A 199 -9.86 -4.17 14.35
N GLU A 200 -10.07 -2.87 14.35
CA GLU A 200 -8.98 -1.91 14.33
C GLU A 200 -8.16 -1.96 15.63
N PHE A 201 -6.83 -2.02 15.51
CA PHE A 201 -5.94 -2.00 16.68
C PHE A 201 -4.78 -1.01 16.56
N VAL A 202 -4.27 -0.70 15.36
CA VAL A 202 -3.08 0.13 15.18
C VAL A 202 -3.26 1.55 15.73
N THR A 203 -4.38 2.20 15.42
CA THR A 203 -4.66 3.59 15.82
C THR A 203 -5.13 3.73 17.27
N ARG A 204 -5.62 2.64 17.87
CA ARG A 204 -6.21 2.61 19.23
C ARG A 204 -5.21 2.17 20.30
N GLY A 205 -4.02 1.71 19.91
CA GLY A 205 -2.93 1.29 20.79
C GLY A 205 -3.26 0.06 21.66
N PRO A 206 -2.43 -0.25 22.68
CA PRO A 206 -2.57 -1.46 23.49
C PRO A 206 -3.90 -1.60 24.25
N SER A 207 -4.64 -0.50 24.46
CA SER A 207 -5.98 -0.54 25.04
C SER A 207 -7.00 -1.28 24.19
N ALA A 208 -6.83 -1.31 22.86
CA ALA A 208 -7.73 -2.01 21.96
C ALA A 208 -7.50 -3.53 21.91
N PHE A 209 -6.42 -4.04 22.50
CA PHE A 209 -6.14 -5.48 22.48
C PHE A 209 -7.27 -6.32 23.05
N GLY A 210 -8.05 -5.78 24.00
CA GLY A 210 -9.19 -6.52 24.55
C GLY A 210 -10.36 -6.68 23.59
N ASP A 211 -10.51 -5.75 22.65
CA ASP A 211 -11.55 -5.80 21.62
C ASP A 211 -11.05 -6.48 20.35
N ALA A 212 -9.77 -6.30 20.00
CA ALA A 212 -9.19 -6.71 18.72
C ALA A 212 -8.53 -8.09 18.74
N ALA A 213 -7.98 -8.54 19.88
CA ALA A 213 -7.31 -9.84 19.95
C ALA A 213 -8.29 -10.98 19.67
N ARG A 214 -7.90 -11.89 18.79
CA ARG A 214 -8.69 -13.09 18.45
C ARG A 214 -7.91 -14.36 18.79
N PRO A 215 -8.52 -15.36 19.43
CA PRO A 215 -7.90 -16.66 19.71
C PRO A 215 -7.84 -17.53 18.44
N ALA A 216 -7.05 -17.06 17.47
CA ALA A 216 -6.79 -17.70 16.20
C ALA A 216 -5.27 -17.92 16.03
N ASP A 217 -4.90 -18.78 15.10
CA ASP A 217 -3.51 -19.15 14.86
C ASP A 217 -3.02 -18.82 13.45
N THR A 218 -3.90 -18.40 12.54
CA THR A 218 -3.55 -18.15 11.14
C THR A 218 -4.17 -16.84 10.64
N ILE A 219 -3.36 -16.05 9.94
CA ILE A 219 -3.79 -14.87 9.16
C ILE A 219 -3.48 -15.16 7.70
N ILE A 220 -4.45 -14.96 6.81
CA ILE A 220 -4.30 -15.17 5.36
C ILE A 220 -4.46 -13.82 4.66
N THR A 221 -3.45 -13.33 3.95
CA THR A 221 -3.53 -12.10 3.17
C THR A 221 -3.69 -12.40 1.68
N LEU A 222 -4.51 -11.59 1.01
CA LEU A 222 -4.81 -11.73 -0.42
C LEU A 222 -4.26 -10.55 -1.21
N GLY A 223 -3.48 -10.82 -2.26
CA GLY A 223 -3.04 -9.80 -3.19
C GLY A 223 -4.20 -9.09 -3.92
N PRO A 224 -4.01 -7.86 -4.44
CA PRO A 224 -5.06 -7.11 -5.12
C PRO A 224 -5.69 -7.88 -6.28
N THR A 225 -7.01 -7.76 -6.44
CA THR A 225 -7.79 -8.49 -7.47
C THR A 225 -7.42 -8.14 -8.91
N ASP A 226 -6.87 -6.94 -9.11
CA ASP A 226 -6.36 -6.44 -10.39
C ASP A 226 -4.87 -6.71 -10.60
N SER A 227 -4.22 -7.45 -9.68
CA SER A 227 -2.84 -7.90 -9.86
C SER A 227 -2.72 -8.84 -11.07
N LEU A 228 -1.67 -8.64 -11.87
CA LEU A 228 -1.38 -9.49 -13.02
C LEU A 228 -1.03 -10.93 -12.62
N VAL A 229 -0.42 -11.08 -11.45
CA VAL A 229 0.08 -12.35 -10.93
C VAL A 229 -0.38 -12.47 -9.48
N PRO A 230 -1.50 -13.16 -9.21
CA PRO A 230 -2.05 -13.22 -7.87
C PRO A 230 -1.24 -14.13 -6.96
N ILE A 231 -1.24 -13.80 -5.67
CA ILE A 231 -0.60 -14.57 -4.60
C ILE A 231 -1.43 -14.43 -3.31
N SER A 232 -1.34 -15.43 -2.44
CA SER A 232 -1.85 -15.35 -1.07
C SER A 232 -0.80 -15.87 -0.10
N TYR A 233 -0.74 -15.27 1.08
CA TYR A 233 0.18 -15.67 2.15
C TYR A 233 -0.61 -16.13 3.37
N GLY A 234 -0.35 -17.33 3.86
CA GLY A 234 -0.84 -17.81 5.15
C GLY A 234 0.26 -17.73 6.21
N TRP A 235 0.18 -16.78 7.13
CA TRP A 235 1.07 -16.69 8.29
C TRP A 235 0.43 -17.39 9.49
N ARG A 236 1.08 -18.43 10.00
CA ARG A 236 0.51 -19.32 11.01
C ARG A 236 1.48 -19.57 12.17
N VAL A 237 0.97 -19.46 13.39
CA VAL A 237 1.66 -19.89 14.62
C VAL A 237 1.40 -21.38 14.84
N LEU A 238 2.46 -22.19 14.86
CA LEU A 238 2.41 -23.62 15.15
C LEU A 238 2.46 -23.89 16.65
N SER A 239 3.28 -23.14 17.39
CA SER A 239 3.33 -23.23 18.85
C SER A 239 4.01 -22.01 19.46
N ALA A 240 3.56 -21.62 20.65
CA ALA A 240 4.28 -20.71 21.55
C ALA A 240 4.45 -21.40 22.90
N THR A 241 5.68 -21.57 23.37
CA THR A 241 5.96 -22.30 24.61
C THR A 241 7.03 -21.61 25.46
N LYS A 242 6.82 -21.61 26.77
CA LYS A 242 7.81 -21.24 27.79
C LYS A 242 8.63 -22.46 28.16
N LEU A 243 9.95 -22.33 28.21
CA LEU A 243 10.89 -23.37 28.62
C LEU A 243 11.59 -22.95 29.92
N VAL A 244 11.36 -23.72 30.99
CA VAL A 244 11.99 -23.54 32.31
C VAL A 244 12.58 -24.87 32.74
N ASP A 245 13.89 -24.94 33.01
CA ASP A 245 14.58 -26.16 33.44
C ASP A 245 14.32 -27.40 32.56
N GLY A 246 14.05 -27.20 31.27
CA GLY A 246 13.72 -28.27 30.32
C GLY A 246 12.23 -28.65 30.24
N GLU A 247 11.37 -28.08 31.08
CA GLU A 247 9.92 -28.25 31.04
C GLU A 247 9.28 -27.21 30.12
N ARG A 248 8.37 -27.66 29.23
CA ARG A 248 7.66 -26.81 28.27
C ARG A 248 6.22 -26.57 28.69
N THR A 249 5.83 -25.30 28.76
CA THR A 249 4.45 -24.87 29.05
C THR A 249 3.91 -24.04 27.89
N PRO A 250 2.71 -24.33 27.34
CA PRO A 250 2.09 -23.50 26.31
C PRO A 250 1.85 -22.06 26.79
N LEU A 251 2.00 -21.10 25.89
CA LEU A 251 1.76 -19.69 26.15
C LEU A 251 0.51 -19.19 25.40
N PRO A 252 -0.30 -18.30 26.01
CA PRO A 252 -1.39 -17.64 25.31
C PRO A 252 -0.87 -16.85 24.09
N SER A 253 -1.55 -17.01 22.96
CA SER A 253 -1.24 -16.32 21.71
C SER A 253 -2.53 -15.87 21.03
N PHE A 254 -2.52 -14.66 20.48
CA PHE A 254 -3.68 -14.07 19.82
C PHE A 254 -3.30 -13.43 18.48
N VAL A 255 -4.25 -13.41 17.55
CA VAL A 255 -4.15 -12.65 16.29
C VAL A 255 -4.64 -11.22 16.52
N LEU A 256 -3.93 -10.27 15.94
CA LEU A 256 -4.38 -8.91 15.68
C LEU A 256 -4.35 -8.69 14.17
N ALA A 257 -5.47 -8.28 13.57
CA ALA A 257 -5.54 -8.07 12.14
C ALA A 257 -6.47 -6.89 11.85
N ASP A 258 -5.91 -5.86 11.23
CA ASP A 258 -6.65 -4.77 10.62
C ASP A 258 -6.15 -4.56 9.18
N THR A 259 -6.69 -3.55 8.52
CA THR A 259 -6.30 -3.24 7.14
C THR A 259 -4.99 -2.47 7.04
N SER A 260 -4.31 -2.15 8.14
CA SER A 260 -3.05 -1.39 8.13
C SER A 260 -1.87 -2.27 8.54
N SER A 261 -2.11 -3.25 9.40
CA SER A 261 -1.11 -4.18 9.91
C SER A 261 -1.75 -5.48 10.38
N ILE A 262 -0.94 -6.55 10.38
CA ILE A 262 -1.29 -7.82 10.99
C ILE A 262 -0.19 -8.24 11.96
N ALA A 263 -0.55 -8.85 13.08
CA ALA A 263 0.40 -9.24 14.11
C ALA A 263 -0.09 -10.46 14.90
N PHE A 264 0.87 -11.11 15.57
CA PHE A 264 0.56 -12.01 16.67
C PHE A 264 0.95 -11.37 18.00
N LEU A 265 0.20 -11.69 19.04
CA LEU A 265 0.44 -11.24 20.40
C LEU A 265 0.75 -12.46 21.27
N HIS A 266 2.01 -12.60 21.68
CA HIS A 266 2.47 -13.69 22.55
C HIS A 266 2.74 -13.18 23.95
N LEU A 267 2.13 -13.81 24.95
CA LEU A 267 2.36 -13.48 26.35
C LEU A 267 3.53 -14.30 26.92
N PRO A 268 4.38 -13.73 27.79
CA PRO A 268 5.52 -14.44 28.35
C PRO A 268 5.13 -15.42 29.47
N ASP A 269 3.87 -15.36 29.95
CA ASP A 269 3.33 -16.29 30.93
C ASP A 269 1.82 -16.53 30.74
N ASP A 270 1.29 -17.53 31.44
CA ASP A 270 -0.13 -17.86 31.47
C ASP A 270 -0.90 -17.01 32.50
N PHE A 271 -2.22 -16.93 32.35
CA PHE A 271 -3.08 -16.17 33.25
C PHE A 271 -3.29 -16.88 34.59
N LEU A 272 -3.24 -16.11 35.68
CA LEU A 272 -3.70 -16.57 37.00
C LEU A 272 -5.23 -16.74 37.05
N ILE A 273 -5.95 -15.94 36.27
CA ILE A 273 -7.42 -15.91 36.19
C ILE A 273 -7.86 -15.90 34.72
N GLY A 274 -8.55 -16.96 34.30
CA GLY A 274 -9.03 -17.16 32.92
C GLY A 274 -8.68 -18.56 32.41
N ASP A 275 -9.05 -18.85 31.18
CA ASP A 275 -8.72 -20.10 30.47
C ASP A 275 -7.77 -19.86 29.27
N GLY A 276 -7.23 -18.65 29.15
CA GLY A 276 -6.32 -18.24 28.09
C GLY A 276 -6.97 -18.11 26.71
N GLN A 277 -8.30 -18.18 26.62
CA GLN A 277 -9.01 -18.12 25.33
C GLN A 277 -9.46 -16.71 24.94
N ASP A 278 -9.54 -15.78 25.89
CA ASP A 278 -9.95 -14.40 25.63
C ASP A 278 -8.99 -13.42 26.32
N LEU A 279 -8.69 -12.29 25.67
CA LEU A 279 -7.86 -11.22 26.22
C LEU A 279 -8.72 -10.08 26.80
N GLY A 280 -9.74 -10.40 27.61
CA GLY A 280 -10.63 -9.39 28.19
C GLY A 280 -9.96 -8.46 29.22
N LEU A 281 -10.71 -7.50 29.77
CA LEU A 281 -10.21 -6.51 30.74
C LEU A 281 -9.50 -7.16 31.95
N VAL A 282 -10.01 -8.30 32.45
CA VAL A 282 -9.41 -9.04 33.58
C VAL A 282 -8.06 -9.65 33.19
N GLN A 283 -7.92 -10.12 31.95
CA GLN A 283 -6.69 -10.66 31.41
C GLN A 283 -5.67 -9.54 31.14
N LEU A 284 -6.09 -8.43 30.53
CA LEU A 284 -5.23 -7.26 30.31
C LEU A 284 -4.63 -6.69 31.61
N LEU A 285 -5.39 -6.69 32.71
CA LEU A 285 -4.87 -6.28 34.02
C LEU A 285 -3.75 -7.20 34.54
N GLN A 286 -3.75 -8.48 34.14
CA GLN A 286 -2.69 -9.43 34.49
C GLN A 286 -1.46 -9.24 33.61
N VAL A 287 -1.63 -8.91 32.33
CA VAL A 287 -0.52 -8.67 31.37
C VAL A 287 0.47 -7.64 31.90
N ALA A 288 0.01 -6.54 32.51
CA ALA A 288 0.88 -5.51 33.07
C ALA A 288 1.83 -6.00 34.19
N GLY A 289 1.55 -7.16 34.79
CA GLY A 289 2.40 -7.82 35.79
C GLY A 289 3.14 -9.04 35.27
N MET A 290 2.96 -9.40 33.99
CA MET A 290 3.70 -10.49 33.35
C MET A 290 5.05 -9.97 32.88
N GLU A 291 6.10 -10.73 33.20
CA GLU A 291 7.44 -10.47 32.71
C GLU A 291 8.12 -11.82 32.50
N LEU A 292 8.99 -11.92 31.50
CA LEU A 292 9.82 -13.11 31.32
C LEU A 292 10.86 -13.18 32.45
N ASP A 293 10.86 -14.27 33.20
CA ASP A 293 11.88 -14.53 34.23
C ASP A 293 13.26 -14.75 33.60
N VAL A 294 14.33 -14.36 34.33
CA VAL A 294 15.70 -14.71 33.96
C VAL A 294 15.85 -16.25 33.96
N ASP A 295 16.69 -16.76 33.05
CA ASP A 295 16.89 -18.19 32.80
C ASP A 295 15.68 -18.95 32.19
N THR A 296 14.64 -18.23 31.79
CA THR A 296 13.51 -18.77 31.02
C THR A 296 13.65 -18.42 29.53
N GLU A 297 13.26 -19.35 28.65
CA GLU A 297 13.21 -19.12 27.20
C GLU A 297 11.78 -19.18 26.69
N ILE A 298 11.42 -18.32 25.73
CA ILE A 298 10.23 -18.53 24.91
C ILE A 298 10.67 -19.15 23.58
N LEU A 299 10.03 -20.26 23.20
CA LEU A 299 10.18 -20.91 21.91
C LEU A 299 8.91 -20.68 21.10
N LEU A 300 9.04 -19.98 19.98
CA LEU A 300 7.97 -19.75 19.00
C LEU A 300 8.28 -20.54 17.73
N GLU A 301 7.27 -21.19 17.18
CA GLU A 301 7.34 -21.88 15.90
C GLU A 301 6.21 -21.36 15.01
N GLU A 302 6.56 -20.87 13.83
CA GLU A 302 5.68 -20.23 12.86
C GLU A 302 5.96 -20.80 11.45
N GLU A 303 5.00 -20.63 10.55
CA GLU A 303 5.18 -20.88 9.13
C GLU A 303 4.48 -19.82 8.28
N PHE A 304 5.09 -19.48 7.14
CA PHE A 304 4.44 -18.83 6.02
C PHE A 304 4.14 -19.89 4.95
N ILE A 305 2.91 -19.88 4.44
CA ILE A 305 2.42 -20.78 3.39
C ILE A 305 2.08 -19.93 2.18
N LEU A 306 2.62 -20.26 1.01
CA LEU A 306 2.36 -19.51 -0.22
C LEU A 306 1.30 -20.22 -1.07
N GLY A 307 0.33 -19.45 -1.54
CA GLY A 307 -0.72 -19.85 -2.46
C GLY A 307 -0.59 -19.15 -3.81
N ARG A 308 -0.74 -19.86 -4.92
CA ARG A 308 -0.63 -19.26 -6.27
C ARG A 308 -1.87 -18.47 -6.70
N GLY A 309 -3.01 -18.64 -6.02
CA GLY A 309 -4.20 -17.84 -6.23
C GLY A 309 -4.23 -16.62 -5.31
N GLY A 310 -5.15 -15.69 -5.59
CA GLY A 310 -5.48 -14.54 -4.73
C GLY A 310 -6.74 -14.83 -3.93
N ASP A 311 -6.75 -15.97 -3.23
CA ASP A 311 -7.89 -16.43 -2.45
C ASP A 311 -7.48 -17.23 -1.21
N VAL A 312 -8.40 -17.37 -0.27
CA VAL A 312 -8.16 -18.08 1.00
C VAL A 312 -8.00 -19.57 0.75
N ALA A 313 -8.68 -20.12 -0.26
CA ALA A 313 -8.63 -21.52 -0.66
C ALA A 313 -7.22 -22.00 -0.97
N SER A 314 -6.41 -21.15 -1.61
CA SER A 314 -5.00 -21.42 -1.92
C SER A 314 -4.16 -21.75 -0.68
N ILE A 315 -4.58 -21.30 0.51
CA ILE A 315 -3.94 -21.63 1.80
C ILE A 315 -4.70 -22.74 2.52
N THR A 316 -6.03 -22.65 2.64
CA THR A 316 -6.82 -23.64 3.38
C THR A 316 -6.71 -25.04 2.76
N ASP A 317 -6.55 -25.14 1.45
CA ASP A 317 -6.35 -26.43 0.77
C ASP A 317 -5.04 -27.11 1.17
N GLN A 318 -4.02 -26.32 1.51
CA GLN A 318 -2.75 -26.84 2.02
C GLN A 318 -2.85 -27.25 3.50
N LEU A 319 -3.59 -26.47 4.30
CA LEU A 319 -3.83 -26.77 5.72
C LEU A 319 -4.72 -27.99 5.93
N PHE A 320 -5.70 -28.19 5.05
CA PHE A 320 -6.73 -29.23 5.13
C PHE A 320 -6.64 -30.23 3.97
N ALA A 321 -5.45 -30.48 3.42
CA ALA A 321 -5.23 -31.34 2.24
C ALA A 321 -5.78 -32.79 2.37
N SER A 322 -6.02 -33.27 3.60
CA SER A 322 -6.62 -34.58 3.87
C SER A 322 -8.15 -34.56 3.93
N ALA A 323 -8.76 -33.38 4.00
CA ALA A 323 -10.20 -33.21 4.03
C ALA A 323 -10.81 -33.55 2.66
N PRO A 324 -12.09 -33.94 2.59
CA PRO A 324 -12.76 -34.15 1.33
C PRO A 324 -12.94 -32.84 0.54
N MET A 325 -13.13 -32.95 -0.78
CA MET A 325 -13.29 -31.81 -1.68
C MET A 325 -14.75 -31.39 -1.82
N ILE A 326 -15.00 -30.09 -1.76
CA ILE A 326 -16.18 -29.46 -2.38
C ILE A 326 -15.80 -29.03 -3.81
N THR A 327 -16.69 -29.26 -4.77
CA THR A 327 -16.47 -28.92 -6.19
C THR A 327 -17.72 -28.32 -6.80
N GLY A 328 -17.55 -27.48 -7.81
CA GLY A 328 -18.67 -26.91 -8.56
C GLY A 328 -18.21 -26.11 -9.77
N THR A 329 -19.18 -25.53 -10.47
CA THR A 329 -18.93 -24.64 -11.60
C THR A 329 -19.81 -23.41 -11.51
N VAL A 330 -19.32 -22.29 -12.01
CA VAL A 330 -20.08 -21.05 -12.20
C VAL A 330 -20.05 -20.65 -13.68
N LYS A 331 -21.14 -20.07 -14.15
CA LYS A 331 -21.33 -19.76 -15.58
C LYS A 331 -20.70 -18.43 -16.01
N GLU A 332 -20.28 -17.61 -15.07
CA GLU A 332 -19.78 -16.26 -15.32
C GLU A 332 -18.48 -16.02 -14.54
N ALA A 333 -17.63 -15.14 -15.07
CA ALA A 333 -16.38 -14.75 -14.44
C ALA A 333 -16.61 -13.71 -13.32
N GLY A 334 -15.60 -13.54 -12.45
CA GLY A 334 -15.64 -12.56 -11.36
C GLY A 334 -16.56 -12.92 -10.21
N VAL A 335 -17.08 -14.15 -10.17
CA VAL A 335 -17.81 -14.67 -9.01
C VAL A 335 -16.82 -15.17 -7.97
N VAL A 336 -17.09 -14.92 -6.71
CA VAL A 336 -16.38 -15.51 -5.59
C VAL A 336 -17.28 -16.40 -4.75
N MET A 337 -16.69 -17.41 -4.13
CA MET A 337 -17.40 -18.39 -3.33
C MET A 337 -16.95 -18.30 -1.88
N HIS A 338 -17.89 -18.07 -0.97
CA HIS A 338 -17.67 -18.08 0.47
C HIS A 338 -18.23 -19.36 1.07
N LEU A 339 -17.42 -20.12 1.79
CA LEU A 339 -17.87 -21.28 2.54
C LEU A 339 -17.92 -20.94 4.03
N ILE A 340 -19.12 -20.94 4.59
CA ILE A 340 -19.41 -20.56 5.97
C ILE A 340 -19.92 -21.80 6.70
N ARG A 341 -19.42 -22.08 7.90
CA ARG A 341 -19.85 -23.22 8.71
C ARG A 341 -21.27 -23.04 9.25
N GLU A 342 -21.87 -24.12 9.73
CA GLU A 342 -23.21 -24.08 10.36
C GLU A 342 -23.28 -23.18 11.61
N ASP A 343 -22.17 -23.06 12.34
CA ASP A 343 -22.03 -22.14 13.49
C ASP A 343 -21.88 -20.66 13.07
N GLY A 344 -21.80 -20.37 11.77
CA GLY A 344 -21.62 -19.03 11.21
C GLY A 344 -20.16 -18.62 11.00
N ALA A 345 -19.18 -19.41 11.44
CA ALA A 345 -17.77 -19.08 11.27
C ALA A 345 -17.36 -19.19 9.79
N PRO A 346 -16.73 -18.15 9.20
CA PRO A 346 -16.13 -18.24 7.88
C PRO A 346 -15.02 -19.30 7.86
N PHE A 347 -14.96 -20.11 6.80
CA PHE A 347 -13.93 -21.14 6.65
C PHE A 347 -12.98 -20.86 5.50
N THR A 348 -13.52 -20.65 4.29
CA THR A 348 -12.68 -20.36 3.11
C THR A 348 -13.41 -19.48 2.10
N HIS A 349 -12.63 -18.88 1.21
CA HIS A 349 -13.02 -18.01 0.11
C HIS A 349 -12.29 -18.48 -1.15
N ILE A 350 -13.00 -18.65 -2.26
CA ILE A 350 -12.49 -19.29 -3.48
C ILE A 350 -12.76 -18.38 -4.68
N HIS A 351 -11.73 -18.16 -5.49
CA HIS A 351 -11.84 -17.66 -6.85
C HIS A 351 -11.94 -18.85 -7.81
N PRO A 352 -13.06 -19.04 -8.53
CA PRO A 352 -13.13 -19.98 -9.63
C PRO A 352 -12.08 -19.66 -10.71
N ASP A 353 -11.63 -20.70 -11.41
CA ASP A 353 -10.70 -20.53 -12.52
C ASP A 353 -11.36 -19.84 -13.73
N ALA A 354 -10.58 -19.64 -14.80
CA ALA A 354 -11.05 -18.97 -16.01
C ALA A 354 -12.21 -19.69 -16.73
N ASP A 355 -12.38 -21.00 -16.50
CA ASP A 355 -13.49 -21.79 -17.03
C ASP A 355 -14.69 -21.83 -16.05
N GLY A 356 -14.59 -21.12 -14.92
CA GLY A 356 -15.60 -21.06 -13.87
C GLY A 356 -15.61 -22.30 -12.97
N VAL A 357 -14.60 -23.17 -13.03
CA VAL A 357 -14.51 -24.34 -12.17
C VAL A 357 -13.92 -23.91 -10.83
N PHE A 358 -14.49 -24.40 -9.73
CA PHE A 358 -13.92 -24.17 -8.40
C PHE A 358 -13.90 -25.46 -7.59
N SER A 359 -12.96 -25.51 -6.67
CA SER A 359 -12.83 -26.61 -5.71
C SER A 359 -12.10 -26.14 -4.46
N ALA A 360 -12.43 -26.72 -3.30
CA ALA A 360 -11.69 -26.50 -2.07
C ALA A 360 -11.74 -27.75 -1.17
N HIS A 361 -10.70 -27.96 -0.37
CA HIS A 361 -10.73 -28.94 0.71
C HIS A 361 -11.52 -28.36 1.89
N ALA A 362 -12.51 -29.12 2.39
CA ALA A 362 -13.34 -28.70 3.51
C ALA A 362 -13.60 -29.86 4.47
N PRO A 363 -13.43 -29.69 5.79
CA PRO A 363 -13.78 -30.72 6.77
C PRO A 363 -15.23 -31.19 6.62
N VAL A 364 -15.49 -32.46 6.91
CA VAL A 364 -16.84 -33.03 6.87
C VAL A 364 -17.78 -32.22 7.76
N GLY A 365 -18.93 -31.83 7.21
CA GLY A 365 -19.92 -31.06 7.95
C GLY A 365 -20.90 -30.29 7.07
N PRO A 366 -21.92 -29.69 7.70
CA PRO A 366 -22.81 -28.73 7.05
C PRO A 366 -22.14 -27.37 6.89
N TYR A 367 -22.35 -26.77 5.72
CA TYR A 367 -21.91 -25.42 5.37
C TYR A 367 -23.01 -24.66 4.63
N THR A 368 -22.92 -23.35 4.70
CA THR A 368 -23.59 -22.42 3.81
C THR A 368 -22.58 -21.96 2.76
N LEU A 369 -22.83 -22.29 1.50
CA LEU A 369 -22.09 -21.77 0.36
C LEU A 369 -22.77 -20.49 -0.13
N THR A 370 -22.05 -19.37 -0.08
CA THR A 370 -22.50 -18.08 -0.58
C THR A 370 -21.68 -17.69 -1.80
N ALA A 371 -22.30 -17.68 -2.97
CA ALA A 371 -21.71 -17.14 -4.20
C ALA A 371 -22.01 -15.64 -4.29
N ARG A 372 -21.01 -14.81 -4.54
CA ARG A 372 -21.16 -13.36 -4.78
C ARG A 372 -20.64 -13.01 -6.17
N ALA A 373 -21.37 -12.20 -6.91
CA ALA A 373 -21.05 -11.79 -8.26
C ALA A 373 -21.18 -10.26 -8.42
N PRO A 374 -20.51 -9.65 -9.41
CA PRO A 374 -20.60 -8.22 -9.69
C PRO A 374 -22.05 -7.74 -9.90
N GLY A 375 -22.29 -6.47 -9.60
CA GLY A 375 -23.63 -5.89 -9.60
C GLY A 375 -24.46 -6.21 -8.34
N ASN A 376 -23.78 -6.49 -7.21
CA ASN A 376 -24.39 -6.83 -5.92
C ASN A 376 -25.35 -8.02 -5.99
N ARG A 377 -24.94 -9.06 -6.73
CA ARG A 377 -25.71 -10.30 -6.89
C ARG A 377 -25.16 -11.36 -5.95
N GLN A 378 -26.05 -12.04 -5.23
CA GLN A 378 -25.67 -13.10 -4.30
C GLN A 378 -26.62 -14.29 -4.41
N MET A 379 -26.08 -15.49 -4.31
CA MET A 379 -26.83 -16.74 -4.14
C MET A 379 -26.29 -17.49 -2.93
N THR A 380 -27.18 -18.13 -2.18
CA THR A 380 -26.81 -18.92 -1.01
C THR A 380 -27.49 -20.28 -1.06
N GLN A 381 -26.74 -21.33 -0.76
CA GLN A 381 -27.26 -22.68 -0.62
C GLN A 381 -26.59 -23.44 0.51
N THR A 382 -27.33 -24.32 1.16
CA THR A 382 -26.77 -25.25 2.15
C THR A 382 -26.14 -26.44 1.44
N VAL A 383 -24.93 -26.80 1.84
CA VAL A 383 -24.20 -27.97 1.34
C VAL A 383 -23.73 -28.80 2.54
N THR A 384 -23.72 -30.12 2.40
CA THR A 384 -23.10 -31.00 3.40
C THR A 384 -21.93 -31.71 2.74
N VAL A 385 -20.72 -31.40 3.21
CA VAL A 385 -19.51 -32.08 2.78
C VAL A 385 -19.43 -33.42 3.50
N SER A 386 -19.44 -34.51 2.72
CA SER A 386 -19.30 -35.88 3.24
C SER A 386 -17.87 -36.37 3.12
N GLU A 387 -17.56 -37.55 3.67
CA GLU A 387 -16.27 -38.24 3.45
C GLU A 387 -15.91 -38.46 1.96
N LYS A 388 -16.91 -38.41 1.07
CA LYS A 388 -16.72 -38.52 -0.38
C LYS A 388 -16.58 -37.16 -1.08
N GLY A 389 -16.62 -36.05 -0.35
CA GLY A 389 -16.78 -34.71 -0.90
C GLY A 389 -18.23 -34.28 -1.07
N ALA A 390 -18.38 -33.16 -1.74
CA ALA A 390 -19.63 -32.61 -2.21
C ALA A 390 -19.45 -32.01 -3.62
N ASP A 391 -20.44 -32.24 -4.49
CA ASP A 391 -20.55 -31.56 -5.77
C ASP A 391 -21.78 -30.65 -5.69
N VAL A 392 -21.55 -29.35 -5.79
CA VAL A 392 -22.62 -28.35 -5.71
C VAL A 392 -23.22 -27.99 -7.06
N GLY A 393 -22.73 -28.61 -8.14
CA GLY A 393 -23.23 -28.44 -9.50
C GLY A 393 -22.94 -27.06 -10.08
N LEU A 394 -23.83 -26.62 -10.97
CA LEU A 394 -23.75 -25.34 -11.64
C LEU A 394 -24.43 -24.25 -10.81
N ILE A 395 -23.71 -23.18 -10.55
CA ILE A 395 -24.22 -21.91 -10.02
C ILE A 395 -24.48 -20.98 -11.22
N ASP A 396 -25.76 -20.67 -11.45
CA ASP A 396 -26.20 -19.80 -12.54
C ASP A 396 -27.01 -18.64 -11.94
N PHE A 397 -26.41 -17.44 -11.91
CA PHE A 397 -27.07 -16.21 -11.49
C PHE A 397 -28.07 -15.68 -12.54
N GLY A 398 -28.22 -16.36 -13.68
CA GLY A 398 -28.99 -15.90 -14.82
C GLY A 398 -28.21 -14.87 -15.65
N THR A 399 -28.94 -14.02 -16.35
CA THR A 399 -28.33 -12.96 -17.17
C THR A 399 -27.98 -11.77 -16.30
N PRO A 400 -26.72 -11.29 -16.29
CA PRO A 400 -26.34 -10.08 -15.54
C PRO A 400 -27.00 -8.84 -16.14
N THR A 401 -27.27 -7.87 -15.27
CA THR A 401 -27.69 -6.52 -15.67
C THR A 401 -26.44 -5.73 -16.06
N ARG A 402 -26.35 -5.27 -17.30
CA ARG A 402 -25.10 -4.81 -17.91
C ARG A 402 -25.20 -3.43 -18.54
N VAL A 403 -24.15 -2.64 -18.41
CA VAL A 403 -23.96 -1.40 -19.14
C VAL A 403 -22.73 -1.54 -20.04
N PHE A 404 -22.92 -1.49 -21.35
CA PHE A 404 -21.82 -1.45 -22.31
C PHE A 404 -21.21 -0.04 -22.36
N LEU A 405 -19.89 0.03 -22.23
CA LEU A 405 -19.16 1.28 -22.11
C LEU A 405 -18.75 1.84 -23.49
N PRO A 406 -18.55 3.16 -23.59
CA PRO A 406 -17.89 3.74 -24.76
C PRO A 406 -16.44 3.23 -24.90
N HIS A 407 -15.90 3.28 -26.12
CA HIS A 407 -14.55 2.83 -26.43
C HIS A 407 -13.78 3.88 -27.25
N GLY A 408 -12.46 3.88 -27.10
CA GLY A 408 -11.53 4.66 -27.94
C GLY A 408 -11.32 6.11 -27.52
N GLU A 409 -11.98 6.58 -26.47
CA GLU A 409 -11.81 7.94 -25.93
C GLU A 409 -11.58 7.85 -24.42
N PRO A 410 -10.54 8.49 -23.87
CA PRO A 410 -10.28 8.45 -22.44
C PRO A 410 -11.28 9.32 -21.67
N MET A 411 -11.79 8.79 -20.57
CA MET A 411 -12.66 9.48 -19.62
C MET A 411 -12.82 8.64 -18.35
N ARG A 412 -13.06 9.31 -17.22
CA ARG A 412 -13.66 8.68 -16.05
C ARG A 412 -15.18 8.73 -16.13
N LEU A 413 -15.83 7.59 -15.97
CA LEU A 413 -17.28 7.47 -15.83
C LEU A 413 -17.65 7.30 -14.36
N VAL A 414 -18.54 8.13 -13.82
CA VAL A 414 -19.00 8.03 -12.42
C VAL A 414 -20.49 7.71 -12.39
N PHE A 415 -20.84 6.56 -11.84
CA PHE A 415 -22.22 6.07 -11.74
C PHE A 415 -22.84 6.47 -10.41
N LYS A 416 -23.81 7.39 -10.44
CA LYS A 416 -24.56 7.81 -9.25
C LYS A 416 -25.95 7.22 -9.24
N GLY A 417 -26.24 6.41 -8.24
CA GLY A 417 -27.56 5.82 -8.01
C GLY A 417 -28.62 6.90 -7.78
N ARG A 418 -29.81 6.69 -8.34
CA ARG A 418 -30.97 7.57 -8.21
C ARG A 418 -32.18 6.78 -7.72
N GLU A 419 -33.14 7.52 -7.15
CA GLU A 419 -34.45 6.96 -6.77
C GLU A 419 -34.34 5.77 -5.80
N GLY A 420 -33.36 5.80 -4.90
CA GLY A 420 -33.10 4.74 -3.91
C GLY A 420 -32.15 3.63 -4.40
N THR A 421 -31.70 3.69 -5.66
CA THR A 421 -30.61 2.84 -6.16
C THR A 421 -29.29 3.27 -5.50
N LEU A 422 -28.51 2.31 -5.02
CA LEU A 422 -27.17 2.57 -4.47
C LEU A 422 -26.14 2.77 -5.58
N ASP A 423 -25.08 3.51 -5.26
CA ASP A 423 -23.90 3.62 -6.11
C ASP A 423 -23.25 2.22 -6.27
N PRO A 424 -22.92 1.78 -7.50
CA PRO A 424 -22.26 0.50 -7.74
C PRO A 424 -20.80 0.54 -7.22
N GLY A 425 -20.23 -0.63 -6.92
CA GLY A 425 -18.79 -0.81 -6.62
C GLY A 425 -18.13 -1.66 -7.71
N PHE A 426 -17.35 -1.05 -8.59
CA PHE A 426 -16.79 -1.74 -9.78
C PHE A 426 -15.47 -2.48 -9.54
N ASP A 427 -14.81 -2.21 -8.42
CA ASP A 427 -13.52 -2.82 -8.04
C ASP A 427 -13.59 -3.48 -6.67
N ASP A 428 -14.81 -3.86 -6.26
CA ASP A 428 -15.08 -4.63 -5.04
C ASP A 428 -14.53 -6.05 -5.21
N PRO A 429 -13.62 -6.52 -4.34
CA PRO A 429 -13.08 -7.88 -4.40
C PRO A 429 -14.09 -8.95 -3.98
N LEU A 430 -15.30 -8.55 -3.57
CA LEU A 430 -16.42 -9.39 -3.17
C LEU A 430 -16.13 -10.25 -1.93
N THR A 431 -15.09 -9.91 -1.16
CA THR A 431 -14.73 -10.53 0.12
C THR A 431 -15.73 -10.17 1.22
N GLY A 432 -16.36 -9.00 1.12
CA GLY A 432 -17.24 -8.47 2.16
C GLY A 432 -16.50 -8.04 3.42
N LEU A 433 -15.24 -7.61 3.26
CA LEU A 433 -14.40 -7.09 4.34
C LEU A 433 -15.10 -6.00 5.15
N THR A 434 -15.02 -6.13 6.47
CA THR A 434 -15.49 -5.11 7.42
C THR A 434 -14.46 -4.91 8.52
N VAL A 435 -14.27 -3.66 8.93
CA VAL A 435 -13.44 -3.27 10.07
C VAL A 435 -14.33 -2.63 11.12
N THR A 436 -14.20 -3.06 12.37
CA THR A 436 -14.90 -2.43 13.50
C THR A 436 -13.93 -1.57 14.31
N ASP A 437 -14.36 -0.35 14.63
CA ASP A 437 -13.66 0.63 15.46
C ASP A 437 -14.59 1.20 16.55
N ASP A 438 -14.15 2.25 17.26
CA ASP A 438 -14.94 2.90 18.30
C ASP A 438 -16.22 3.58 17.78
N ASP A 439 -16.30 3.88 16.48
CA ASP A 439 -17.45 4.50 15.81
C ASP A 439 -18.40 3.48 15.15
N GLY A 440 -17.99 2.21 15.03
CA GLY A 440 -18.81 1.08 14.62
C GLY A 440 -18.16 0.19 13.58
N THR A 441 -18.97 -0.66 12.92
CA THR A 441 -18.51 -1.54 11.85
C THR A 441 -18.66 -0.87 10.49
N HIS A 442 -17.56 -0.76 9.77
CA HIS A 442 -17.47 -0.13 8.45
C HIS A 442 -17.13 -1.17 7.39
N ALA A 443 -17.84 -1.13 6.27
CA ALA A 443 -17.46 -1.87 5.06
C ALA A 443 -16.59 -0.99 4.16
N GLN A 444 -15.84 -1.61 3.26
CA GLN A 444 -15.12 -0.83 2.26
C GLN A 444 -16.09 0.04 1.43
N PRO A 445 -15.76 1.31 1.19
CA PRO A 445 -16.58 2.19 0.38
C PRO A 445 -16.58 1.73 -1.09
N ASN A 446 -17.76 1.67 -1.70
CA ASN A 446 -17.89 1.38 -3.12
C ASN A 446 -17.12 2.40 -3.97
N ASN A 447 -16.41 1.93 -5.01
CA ASN A 447 -15.93 2.77 -6.10
C ASN A 447 -16.98 2.82 -7.24
N PRO A 448 -17.73 3.93 -7.40
CA PRO A 448 -18.68 4.11 -8.49
C PRO A 448 -18.04 4.52 -9.81
N SER A 449 -16.72 4.57 -9.88
CA SER A 449 -16.00 5.08 -11.04
C SER A 449 -15.46 3.95 -11.91
N VAL A 450 -15.50 4.16 -13.22
CA VAL A 450 -14.79 3.35 -14.21
C VAL A 450 -13.84 4.27 -14.96
N TYR A 451 -12.58 3.87 -15.07
CA TYR A 451 -11.57 4.62 -15.80
C TYR A 451 -11.36 4.01 -17.18
N LEU A 452 -11.49 4.83 -18.22
CA LEU A 452 -11.20 4.45 -19.61
C LEU A 452 -10.01 5.28 -20.07
N ALA A 453 -8.95 4.63 -20.54
CA ALA A 453 -7.76 5.31 -21.06
C ALA A 453 -7.81 5.51 -22.60
N GLY A 454 -8.90 5.08 -23.24
CA GLY A 454 -9.08 5.16 -24.69
C GLY A 454 -8.32 4.07 -25.45
N ILE A 455 -8.03 2.95 -24.81
CA ILE A 455 -7.19 1.86 -25.34
C ILE A 455 -7.97 0.55 -25.47
N ASP A 456 -7.46 -0.40 -26.25
CA ASP A 456 -8.14 -1.68 -26.52
C ASP A 456 -8.33 -2.55 -25.26
N SER A 457 -7.49 -2.36 -24.24
CA SER A 457 -7.58 -3.10 -22.97
C SER A 457 -8.59 -2.50 -21.98
N ASP A 458 -9.27 -1.41 -22.32
CA ASP A 458 -10.33 -0.84 -21.49
C ASP A 458 -11.52 -1.80 -21.35
N ARG A 459 -12.18 -1.74 -20.18
CA ARG A 459 -13.39 -2.54 -19.92
C ARG A 459 -14.46 -2.21 -20.96
N SER A 460 -15.07 -3.24 -21.56
CA SER A 460 -16.15 -3.06 -22.56
C SER A 460 -17.54 -2.97 -21.96
N TYR A 461 -17.68 -3.42 -20.71
CA TYR A 461 -18.92 -3.34 -19.96
C TYR A 461 -18.65 -3.36 -18.46
N VAL A 462 -19.66 -2.96 -17.71
CA VAL A 462 -19.76 -3.21 -16.27
C VAL A 462 -21.11 -3.84 -15.94
N ASP A 463 -21.12 -4.70 -14.93
CA ASP A 463 -22.35 -5.23 -14.37
C ASP A 463 -22.78 -4.34 -13.19
N VAL A 464 -24.06 -3.98 -13.15
CA VAL A 464 -24.64 -3.04 -12.18
C VAL A 464 -25.88 -3.65 -11.53
N PRO A 465 -26.27 -3.23 -10.31
CA PRO A 465 -27.61 -3.51 -9.82
C PRO A 465 -28.68 -2.98 -10.78
N ALA A 466 -29.88 -3.57 -10.76
CA ALA A 466 -31.00 -3.00 -11.50
C ALA A 466 -31.45 -1.70 -10.82
N GLY A 467 -31.67 -0.64 -11.60
CA GLY A 467 -32.05 0.66 -11.06
C GLY A 467 -31.85 1.83 -12.00
N SER A 468 -32.02 3.02 -11.44
CA SER A 468 -31.86 4.30 -12.12
C SER A 468 -30.51 4.91 -11.74
N TYR A 469 -29.74 5.35 -12.73
CA TYR A 469 -28.42 5.97 -12.54
C TYR A 469 -28.33 7.29 -13.29
N ARG A 470 -27.60 8.25 -12.72
CA ARG A 470 -26.97 9.32 -13.49
C ARG A 470 -25.50 8.99 -13.65
N VAL A 471 -25.06 8.88 -14.89
CA VAL A 471 -23.66 8.66 -15.22
C VAL A 471 -23.05 10.00 -15.63
N TYR A 472 -21.91 10.34 -15.04
CA TYR A 472 -21.11 11.50 -15.42
C TYR A 472 -19.87 11.03 -16.19
N ALA A 473 -19.46 11.76 -17.22
CA ALA A 473 -18.16 11.59 -17.85
C ALA A 473 -17.29 12.81 -17.54
N THR A 474 -16.08 12.58 -17.03
CA THR A 474 -15.07 13.61 -16.72
C THR A 474 -13.72 13.25 -17.35
N ARG A 475 -12.90 14.27 -17.65
CA ARG A 475 -11.55 14.12 -18.20
C ARG A 475 -10.64 15.24 -17.66
N GLY A 476 -10.66 15.44 -16.34
CA GLY A 476 -9.98 16.56 -15.70
C GLY A 476 -10.72 17.91 -15.73
N PRO A 477 -10.21 18.93 -14.99
CA PRO A 477 -10.81 20.24 -14.82
C PRO A 477 -10.75 21.17 -16.05
N GLU A 478 -10.04 20.80 -17.12
CA GLU A 478 -9.95 21.56 -18.36
C GLU A 478 -11.09 21.22 -19.34
N TYR A 479 -11.82 20.13 -19.08
CA TYR A 479 -12.83 19.56 -19.99
C TYR A 479 -14.25 19.87 -19.51
N SER A 480 -15.22 19.69 -20.41
CA SER A 480 -16.63 19.72 -20.08
C SER A 480 -17.02 18.57 -19.14
N LEU A 481 -18.15 18.74 -18.45
CA LEU A 481 -18.80 17.69 -17.67
C LEU A 481 -20.01 17.21 -18.47
N GLU A 482 -19.97 15.97 -18.96
CA GLU A 482 -21.09 15.36 -19.65
C GLU A 482 -21.87 14.47 -18.68
N SER A 483 -23.17 14.32 -18.90
CA SER A 483 -23.97 13.38 -18.10
C SER A 483 -25.16 12.82 -18.87
N THR A 484 -25.56 11.60 -18.52
CA THR A 484 -26.75 10.95 -19.06
C THR A 484 -27.46 10.18 -17.95
N ASP A 485 -28.79 10.09 -18.05
CA ASP A 485 -29.58 9.25 -17.15
C ASP A 485 -29.85 7.91 -17.85
N ILE A 486 -29.61 6.82 -17.14
CA ILE A 486 -29.92 5.46 -17.61
C ILE A 486 -30.82 4.76 -16.59
N MET A 487 -31.66 3.86 -17.09
CA MET A 487 -32.42 2.92 -16.29
C MET A 487 -32.11 1.52 -16.83
N VAL A 488 -31.69 0.61 -15.96
CA VAL A 488 -31.29 -0.75 -16.35
C VAL A 488 -32.18 -1.73 -15.61
N ALA A 489 -33.02 -2.47 -16.34
CA ALA A 489 -33.87 -3.49 -15.74
C ALA A 489 -33.08 -4.77 -15.44
N THR A 490 -33.59 -5.61 -14.54
CA THR A 490 -32.96 -6.89 -14.19
C THR A 490 -32.72 -7.76 -15.43
N GLY A 491 -31.47 -8.16 -15.65
CA GLY A 491 -31.05 -9.02 -16.77
C GLY A 491 -31.06 -8.33 -18.14
N GLU A 492 -31.23 -7.01 -18.17
CA GLU A 492 -31.12 -6.21 -19.39
C GLU A 492 -29.67 -5.76 -19.63
N SER A 493 -29.33 -5.52 -20.88
CA SER A 493 -28.09 -4.82 -21.25
C SER A 493 -28.42 -3.51 -21.95
N VAL A 494 -27.81 -2.42 -21.50
CA VAL A 494 -27.98 -1.07 -22.07
C VAL A 494 -26.64 -0.59 -22.64
N LEU A 495 -26.67 0.08 -23.78
CA LEU A 495 -25.51 0.81 -24.30
C LEU A 495 -25.47 2.19 -23.65
N LEU A 496 -24.35 2.55 -23.04
CA LEU A 496 -24.15 3.88 -22.48
C LEU A 496 -23.93 4.90 -23.61
N ASP A 497 -25.00 5.58 -24.02
CA ASP A 497 -24.94 6.73 -24.93
C ASP A 497 -24.63 7.99 -24.11
N ILE A 498 -23.33 8.27 -23.95
CA ILE A 498 -22.80 9.44 -23.26
C ILE A 498 -21.83 10.18 -24.17
N ALA A 499 -21.88 11.51 -24.16
CA ALA A 499 -20.95 12.33 -24.91
C ALA A 499 -19.54 12.26 -24.33
N VAL A 500 -18.53 12.32 -25.21
CA VAL A 500 -17.13 12.44 -24.82
C VAL A 500 -16.89 13.87 -24.30
N PRO A 501 -16.31 14.06 -23.11
CA PRO A 501 -15.91 15.38 -22.64
C PRO A 501 -15.00 16.09 -23.64
N HIS A 502 -15.32 17.34 -23.97
CA HIS A 502 -14.51 18.17 -24.87
C HIS A 502 -13.71 19.19 -24.07
N ARG A 503 -12.53 19.56 -24.55
CA ARG A 503 -11.69 20.55 -23.87
C ARG A 503 -12.36 21.93 -23.91
N ALA A 504 -12.69 22.47 -22.74
CA ALA A 504 -13.40 23.74 -22.58
C ALA A 504 -12.45 24.90 -22.23
N VAL A 505 -11.33 24.60 -21.58
CA VAL A 505 -10.32 25.58 -21.18
C VAL A 505 -8.94 25.17 -21.72
N GLU A 506 -8.32 26.10 -22.42
CA GLU A 506 -6.94 25.97 -22.88
C GLU A 506 -5.96 26.48 -21.79
N THR A 507 -4.88 25.73 -21.56
CA THR A 507 -3.82 26.02 -20.58
C THR A 507 -2.45 26.28 -21.24
N PRO A 508 -2.34 27.19 -22.22
CA PRO A 508 -1.11 27.35 -22.99
C PRO A 508 0.06 27.75 -22.11
N GLY A 509 1.21 27.15 -22.36
CA GLY A 509 2.45 27.36 -21.60
C GLY A 509 2.48 26.67 -20.24
N TYR A 510 1.55 25.75 -19.97
CA TYR A 510 1.52 24.95 -18.75
C TYR A 510 1.26 23.49 -19.07
N ILE A 511 1.95 22.62 -18.36
CA ILE A 511 1.69 21.18 -18.30
C ILE A 511 1.00 20.85 -16.97
N ALA A 512 -0.06 20.04 -17.04
CA ALA A 512 -0.76 19.50 -15.88
C ALA A 512 0.02 18.32 -15.28
N ALA A 513 0.53 18.48 -14.06
CA ALA A 513 1.28 17.45 -13.36
C ALA A 513 0.65 17.10 -12.01
N ASP A 514 0.77 15.83 -11.64
CA ASP A 514 0.54 15.36 -10.28
C ASP A 514 1.89 14.93 -9.71
N LEU A 515 2.39 15.64 -8.71
CA LEU A 515 3.76 15.48 -8.20
C LEU A 515 3.86 14.46 -7.06
N HIS A 516 2.76 13.77 -6.76
CA HIS A 516 2.65 12.86 -5.63
C HIS A 516 1.60 11.77 -5.93
N VAL A 517 2.06 10.61 -6.40
CA VAL A 517 1.22 9.51 -6.87
C VAL A 517 1.83 8.17 -6.49
N HIS A 518 1.00 7.31 -5.90
CA HIS A 518 1.36 5.95 -5.49
C HIS A 518 0.64 4.89 -6.33
N SER A 519 1.24 3.71 -6.48
CA SER A 519 0.69 2.53 -7.15
C SER A 519 1.16 1.24 -6.47
N GLY A 520 1.00 0.10 -7.14
CA GLY A 520 1.31 -1.23 -6.60
C GLY A 520 2.68 -1.39 -5.92
N PRO A 521 3.79 -0.73 -6.32
CA PRO A 521 5.07 -0.84 -5.64
C PRO A 521 5.19 -0.04 -4.33
N SER A 522 4.19 0.76 -3.98
CA SER A 522 4.12 1.39 -2.67
C SER A 522 3.46 0.45 -1.66
N LEU A 523 4.07 0.35 -0.49
CA LEU A 523 3.63 -0.51 0.62
C LEU A 523 2.19 -0.25 1.10
N ASP A 524 1.63 0.90 0.75
CA ASP A 524 0.33 1.40 1.20
C ASP A 524 -0.73 1.55 0.09
N ASN A 525 -0.58 0.79 -0.99
CA ASN A 525 -1.45 0.88 -2.15
C ASN A 525 -2.38 -0.31 -2.37
N ALA A 526 -3.63 0.00 -2.74
CA ALA A 526 -4.66 -0.99 -3.06
C ALA A 526 -4.91 -1.18 -4.58
N PHE A 527 -4.00 -0.71 -5.44
CA PHE A 527 -4.19 -0.56 -6.88
C PHE A 527 -2.96 -1.05 -7.67
N SER A 528 -3.18 -1.81 -8.75
CA SER A 528 -2.08 -2.21 -9.63
C SER A 528 -1.46 -1.02 -10.38
N THR A 529 -0.20 -1.18 -10.81
CA THR A 529 0.49 -0.21 -11.69
C THR A 529 -0.28 0.04 -13.00
N VAL A 530 -0.90 -1.00 -13.57
CA VAL A 530 -1.69 -0.92 -14.81
C VAL A 530 -2.94 -0.06 -14.61
N GLU A 531 -3.72 -0.35 -13.57
CA GLU A 531 -4.91 0.45 -13.27
C GLU A 531 -4.52 1.89 -12.90
N ARG A 532 -3.38 2.12 -12.22
CA ARG A 532 -2.88 3.47 -11.95
C ARG A 532 -2.68 4.27 -13.23
N VAL A 533 -1.92 3.72 -14.19
CA VAL A 533 -1.67 4.37 -15.49
C VAL A 533 -2.99 4.63 -16.23
N ARG A 534 -3.93 3.67 -16.21
CA ARG A 534 -5.25 3.83 -16.82
C ARG A 534 -6.04 4.98 -16.18
N SER A 535 -6.09 5.04 -14.85
CA SER A 535 -6.81 6.08 -14.11
C SER A 535 -6.21 7.47 -14.36
N PHE A 536 -4.89 7.58 -14.47
CA PHE A 536 -4.20 8.83 -14.75
C PHE A 536 -4.53 9.37 -16.13
N ALA A 537 -4.46 8.52 -17.16
CA ALA A 537 -4.81 8.86 -18.53
C ALA A 537 -6.28 9.29 -18.66
N ALA A 538 -7.19 8.62 -17.95
CA ALA A 538 -8.61 8.95 -17.92
C ALA A 538 -8.92 10.35 -17.36
N GLU A 539 -8.06 10.86 -16.47
CA GLU A 539 -8.19 12.17 -15.81
C GLU A 539 -7.46 13.32 -16.51
N HIS A 540 -6.78 13.03 -17.62
CA HIS A 540 -6.00 14.00 -18.40
C HIS A 540 -5.06 14.84 -17.52
N ALA A 541 -4.28 14.20 -16.66
CA ALA A 541 -2.99 14.78 -16.30
C ALA A 541 -1.93 14.32 -17.30
N GLU A 542 -1.00 15.21 -17.56
CA GLU A 542 -0.01 15.06 -18.61
C GLU A 542 1.28 14.45 -18.06
N ILE A 543 1.68 14.77 -16.83
CA ILE A 543 2.90 14.24 -16.20
C ILE A 543 2.59 13.64 -14.83
N MET A 544 2.82 12.34 -14.68
CA MET A 544 2.77 11.63 -13.40
C MET A 544 4.15 11.63 -12.77
N VAL A 545 4.32 12.16 -11.57
CA VAL A 545 5.55 11.90 -10.80
C VAL A 545 5.28 10.67 -9.95
N ALA A 546 6.02 9.59 -10.23
CA ALA A 546 5.92 8.34 -9.49
C ALA A 546 6.72 8.48 -8.20
N THR A 547 6.04 8.38 -7.05
CA THR A 547 6.63 8.67 -5.74
C THR A 547 6.34 7.56 -4.75
N GLU A 548 6.50 6.31 -5.20
CA GLU A 548 6.28 5.14 -4.35
C GLU A 548 7.11 5.21 -3.06
N HIS A 549 6.52 4.72 -1.97
CA HIS A 549 7.14 4.70 -0.65
C HIS A 549 8.44 3.90 -0.66
N GLU A 550 9.54 4.57 -0.32
CA GLU A 550 10.83 3.94 -0.02
C GLU A 550 11.40 3.10 -1.17
N THR A 551 10.88 3.22 -2.39
CA THR A 551 11.37 2.51 -3.59
C THR A 551 11.28 3.41 -4.82
N ILE A 552 12.09 3.11 -5.83
CA ILE A 552 12.13 3.89 -7.08
C ILE A 552 11.62 3.03 -8.24
N PHE A 553 10.46 3.40 -8.79
CA PHE A 553 9.82 2.66 -9.88
C PHE A 553 9.65 3.52 -11.14
N ASP A 554 10.04 2.98 -12.31
CA ASP A 554 9.94 3.67 -13.61
C ASP A 554 8.77 3.15 -14.46
N PHE A 555 7.78 4.01 -14.66
CA PHE A 555 6.58 3.73 -15.46
C PHE A 555 6.77 3.84 -16.97
N THR A 556 7.93 4.31 -17.46
CA THR A 556 8.13 4.64 -18.88
C THR A 556 7.79 3.46 -19.79
N SER A 557 8.28 2.26 -19.44
CA SER A 557 8.03 1.04 -20.22
C SER A 557 6.55 0.67 -20.20
N LEU A 558 5.90 0.71 -19.03
CA LEU A 558 4.49 0.36 -18.89
C LEU A 558 3.57 1.31 -19.70
N ILE A 559 3.83 2.62 -19.64
CA ILE A 559 3.08 3.62 -20.42
C ILE A 559 3.22 3.35 -21.92
N ALA A 560 4.41 2.98 -22.39
CA ALA A 560 4.65 2.64 -23.79
C ALA A 560 3.95 1.34 -24.21
N GLU A 561 3.99 0.31 -23.36
CA GLU A 561 3.31 -0.97 -23.59
C GLU A 561 1.78 -0.81 -23.65
N MET A 562 1.22 0.07 -22.82
CA MET A 562 -0.20 0.43 -22.85
C MET A 562 -0.57 1.35 -24.03
N GLY A 563 0.41 1.84 -24.80
CA GLY A 563 0.18 2.73 -25.94
C GLY A 563 -0.19 4.16 -25.57
N LEU A 564 0.18 4.62 -24.36
CA LEU A 564 -0.27 5.89 -23.78
C LEU A 564 0.79 7.01 -23.85
N SER A 565 1.93 6.78 -24.50
CA SER A 565 3.02 7.77 -24.57
C SER A 565 2.65 9.09 -25.28
N GLU A 566 1.59 9.12 -26.09
CA GLU A 566 1.07 10.37 -26.68
C GLU A 566 0.11 11.13 -25.74
N HIS A 567 -0.34 10.50 -24.66
CA HIS A 567 -1.36 11.02 -23.75
C HIS A 567 -0.81 11.41 -22.38
N MET A 568 0.29 10.80 -21.95
CA MET A 568 0.96 11.11 -20.68
C MET A 568 2.45 10.79 -20.72
N GLY A 569 3.21 11.44 -19.85
CA GLY A 569 4.57 11.11 -19.48
C GLY A 569 4.70 10.83 -17.99
N THR A 570 5.89 10.41 -17.58
CA THR A 570 6.22 10.16 -16.18
C THR A 570 7.54 10.83 -15.81
N VAL A 571 7.70 11.15 -14.54
CA VAL A 571 8.98 11.51 -13.91
C VAL A 571 9.19 10.55 -12.75
N THR A 572 10.33 9.88 -12.73
CA THR A 572 10.62 8.87 -11.69
C THR A 572 11.12 9.53 -10.42
N GLY A 573 10.57 9.17 -9.27
CA GLY A 573 10.96 9.66 -7.96
C GLY A 573 10.71 8.62 -6.87
N THR A 574 10.63 9.09 -5.63
CA THR A 574 10.22 8.31 -4.46
C THR A 574 9.72 9.27 -3.39
N GLU A 575 8.75 8.82 -2.60
CA GLU A 575 8.42 9.45 -1.32
C GLU A 575 9.28 8.83 -0.23
N MET A 576 10.01 9.65 0.51
CA MET A 576 10.77 9.21 1.67
C MET A 576 10.06 9.63 2.96
N THR A 577 9.79 8.65 3.81
CA THR A 577 9.20 8.79 5.14
C THR A 577 10.30 8.93 6.17
N SER A 578 10.82 10.14 6.37
CA SER A 578 11.85 10.41 7.37
C SER A 578 11.34 10.06 8.76
N THR A 579 11.96 9.10 9.44
CA THR A 579 11.60 8.77 10.82
C THR A 579 12.63 9.35 11.79
N LEU A 580 12.19 10.04 12.85
CA LEU A 580 13.12 10.50 13.90
C LEU A 580 12.52 10.52 15.30
N SER A 581 12.83 9.50 16.09
CA SER A 581 12.33 9.41 17.46
C SER A 581 12.96 10.47 18.38
N THR A 582 12.11 11.17 19.13
CA THR A 582 12.50 12.01 20.27
C THR A 582 11.81 11.53 21.55
N SER A 583 12.25 12.00 22.71
CA SER A 583 11.59 11.68 23.98
C SER A 583 10.13 12.16 24.06
N ARG A 584 9.79 13.20 23.29
CA ARG A 584 8.45 13.81 23.25
C ARG A 584 7.57 13.21 22.16
N VAL A 585 8.17 12.93 21.01
CA VAL A 585 7.47 12.38 19.86
C VAL A 585 8.28 11.17 19.40
N PRO A 586 7.91 9.97 19.84
CA PRO A 586 8.71 8.77 19.60
C PRO A 586 8.61 8.21 18.20
N TYR A 587 7.54 8.55 17.49
CA TYR A 587 7.18 8.05 16.17
C TYR A 587 6.94 9.29 15.32
N THR A 588 8.02 10.01 15.02
CA THR A 588 7.90 11.11 14.07
C THR A 588 8.13 10.55 12.68
N ASN A 589 7.20 10.81 11.78
CA ASN A 589 7.31 10.56 10.36
C ASN A 589 7.10 11.90 9.64
N GLY A 590 7.93 12.18 8.66
CA GLY A 590 7.81 13.36 7.80
C GLY A 590 8.07 12.94 6.36
N HIS A 591 7.16 13.31 5.49
CA HIS A 591 7.14 12.81 4.12
C HIS A 591 7.72 13.84 3.15
N ALA A 592 8.60 13.40 2.26
CA ALA A 592 9.16 14.26 1.22
C ALA A 592 9.40 13.52 -0.09
N ASN A 593 8.94 14.12 -1.19
CA ASN A 593 9.20 13.61 -2.53
C ASN A 593 10.54 14.12 -3.05
N PHE A 594 11.27 13.22 -3.71
CA PHE A 594 12.51 13.52 -4.42
C PHE A 594 12.42 13.04 -5.87
N PHE A 595 12.52 13.96 -6.82
CA PHE A 595 12.44 13.65 -8.25
C PHE A 595 13.17 14.69 -9.11
N PRO A 596 13.78 14.33 -10.25
CA PRO A 596 13.87 12.98 -10.78
C PRO A 596 14.98 12.16 -10.11
N LEU A 597 14.76 10.86 -10.00
CA LEU A 597 15.72 9.85 -9.58
C LEU A 597 15.80 8.74 -10.63
N THR A 598 16.90 7.99 -10.62
CA THR A 598 17.11 6.84 -11.52
C THR A 598 17.10 5.56 -10.70
N PRO A 599 16.26 4.56 -11.04
CA PRO A 599 16.28 3.27 -10.38
C PRO A 599 17.64 2.59 -10.51
N GLU A 600 18.14 2.05 -9.41
CA GLU A 600 19.31 1.17 -9.36
C GLU A 600 18.80 -0.27 -9.17
N LEU A 601 18.39 -0.94 -10.25
CA LEU A 601 17.59 -2.18 -10.26
C LEU A 601 18.08 -3.37 -9.40
N HIS A 602 19.35 -3.38 -8.98
CA HIS A 602 19.89 -4.44 -8.12
C HIS A 602 20.30 -3.92 -6.73
N ALA A 603 20.18 -2.62 -6.47
CA ALA A 603 20.39 -2.07 -5.14
C ALA A 603 19.15 -2.31 -4.29
N TYR A 604 19.35 -2.42 -2.98
CA TYR A 604 18.24 -2.47 -2.02
C TYR A 604 17.29 -1.29 -2.26
N ARG A 605 15.98 -1.56 -2.21
CA ARG A 605 14.90 -0.60 -2.46
C ARG A 605 15.06 0.15 -3.81
N ASN A 606 15.59 -0.53 -4.82
CA ASN A 606 15.93 0.05 -6.13
C ASN A 606 16.80 1.32 -6.04
N GLY A 607 17.61 1.43 -4.98
CA GLY A 607 18.45 2.58 -4.71
C GLY A 607 17.76 3.75 -4.02
N ALA A 608 16.61 3.56 -3.38
CA ALA A 608 16.05 4.57 -2.49
C ALA A 608 17.03 4.89 -1.32
N MET A 609 16.82 6.04 -0.70
CA MET A 609 17.71 6.52 0.37
C MET A 609 17.32 5.89 1.70
N LYS A 610 18.25 5.89 2.66
CA LYS A 610 17.92 5.52 4.03
C LYS A 610 17.10 6.62 4.71
N ASN A 611 16.03 6.28 5.42
CA ASN A 611 15.12 7.19 6.09
C ASN A 611 15.01 6.97 7.60
N GLU A 612 15.41 5.80 8.12
CA GLU A 612 15.24 5.47 9.53
C GLU A 612 16.18 6.24 10.47
N HIS A 613 15.62 6.90 11.48
CA HIS A 613 16.35 7.71 12.47
C HIS A 613 17.15 8.88 11.85
N ARG A 614 16.60 9.52 10.83
CA ARG A 614 17.26 10.62 10.09
C ARG A 614 16.41 11.86 10.04
N ARG A 615 17.07 13.01 9.96
CA ARG A 615 16.43 14.31 9.70
C ARG A 615 16.22 14.52 8.21
N ALA A 616 15.22 15.34 7.88
CA ALA A 616 14.93 15.79 6.52
C ALA A 616 16.17 16.32 5.76
N ARG A 617 17.02 17.13 6.41
CA ARG A 617 18.25 17.65 5.76
C ARG A 617 19.26 16.59 5.35
N GLU A 618 19.26 15.44 6.02
CA GLU A 618 20.13 14.31 5.68
C GLU A 618 19.61 13.56 4.45
N LEU A 619 18.28 13.39 4.35
CA LEU A 619 17.62 12.89 3.14
C LEU A 619 17.88 13.82 1.95
N LEU A 620 17.70 15.13 2.15
CA LEU A 620 17.98 16.13 1.12
C LEU A 620 19.43 16.05 0.64
N HIS A 621 20.39 15.89 1.57
CA HIS A 621 21.79 15.71 1.22
C HIS A 621 22.01 14.49 0.32
N ASP A 622 21.42 13.34 0.69
CA ASP A 622 21.56 12.10 -0.06
C ASP A 622 20.92 12.20 -1.45
N ALA A 623 19.75 12.83 -1.55
CA ALA A 623 19.05 13.09 -2.81
C ALA A 623 19.91 13.96 -3.73
N LEU A 624 20.51 15.04 -3.23
CA LEU A 624 21.41 15.92 -3.99
C LEU A 624 22.69 15.23 -4.45
N ARG A 625 23.18 14.21 -3.71
CA ARG A 625 24.31 13.38 -4.15
C ARG A 625 23.93 12.43 -5.27
N LYS A 626 22.71 11.88 -5.25
CA LYS A 626 22.18 11.05 -6.34
C LYS A 626 21.90 11.89 -7.59
N ASN A 627 21.29 13.05 -7.42
CA ASN A 627 21.02 13.99 -8.51
C ASN A 627 21.12 15.45 -8.01
N PRO A 628 22.14 16.22 -8.43
CA PRO A 628 22.29 17.63 -8.05
C PRO A 628 21.18 18.56 -8.55
N SER A 629 20.32 18.09 -9.47
CA SER A 629 19.16 18.82 -9.99
C SER A 629 17.82 18.24 -9.48
N VAL A 630 17.85 17.37 -8.46
CA VAL A 630 16.64 16.84 -7.83
C VAL A 630 15.78 17.99 -7.31
N VAL A 631 14.47 17.87 -7.51
CA VAL A 631 13.45 18.66 -6.85
C VAL A 631 13.09 17.93 -5.56
N SER A 632 13.13 18.67 -4.46
CA SER A 632 12.70 18.22 -3.15
C SER A 632 11.37 18.89 -2.79
N GLN A 633 10.35 18.10 -2.45
CA GLN A 633 9.04 18.60 -2.04
C GLN A 633 8.71 18.10 -0.65
N LEU A 634 8.41 19.00 0.28
CA LEU A 634 7.82 18.63 1.56
C LEU A 634 6.34 18.26 1.34
N ASN A 635 6.00 17.01 1.59
CA ASN A 635 4.64 16.52 1.43
C ASN A 635 3.83 16.83 2.67
N HIS A 636 2.57 17.17 2.43
CA HIS A 636 1.51 17.33 3.40
C HIS A 636 1.93 17.60 4.86
N GLY A 637 2.74 18.65 5.05
CA GLY A 637 3.53 18.82 6.26
C GLY A 637 2.74 19.14 7.53
N ARG A 638 1.43 19.29 7.47
CA ARG A 638 0.55 19.65 8.58
C ARG A 638 -0.87 19.15 8.36
N GLU A 639 -1.52 18.65 9.41
CA GLU A 639 -2.91 18.19 9.34
C GLU A 639 -3.97 19.29 9.54
N SER A 640 -3.74 20.22 10.46
CA SER A 640 -4.75 21.20 10.83
C SER A 640 -4.17 22.47 11.44
N THR A 641 -5.02 23.46 11.70
CA THR A 641 -4.62 24.70 12.37
C THR A 641 -4.44 24.56 13.89
N HIS A 642 -4.73 23.40 14.50
CA HIS A 642 -4.67 23.23 15.96
C HIS A 642 -3.28 23.49 16.54
N LEU A 643 -2.24 23.19 15.76
CA LEU A 643 -0.84 23.36 16.15
C LEU A 643 -0.16 24.55 15.44
N SER A 644 -0.96 25.43 14.83
CA SER A 644 -0.49 26.66 14.21
C SER A 644 -0.60 27.84 15.18
N GLY A 645 0.51 28.23 15.81
CA GLY A 645 0.56 29.41 16.69
C GLY A 645 0.46 29.08 18.18
N VAL A 646 -0.49 29.71 18.88
CA VAL A 646 -0.65 29.51 20.34
C VAL A 646 -1.11 28.09 20.60
N LEU A 647 -0.18 27.29 21.12
CA LEU A 647 -0.41 25.88 21.43
C LEU A 647 -1.42 25.73 22.58
N PRO A 648 -2.37 24.79 22.48
CA PRO A 648 -3.22 24.44 23.61
C PRO A 648 -2.42 23.71 24.70
N ASP A 649 -2.97 23.63 25.92
CA ASP A 649 -2.28 23.02 27.06
C ASP A 649 -1.95 21.52 26.83
N ASP A 650 -2.77 20.85 26.03
CA ASP A 650 -2.69 19.44 25.62
C ASP A 650 -2.03 19.25 24.25
N TYR A 651 -1.34 20.26 23.69
CA TYR A 651 -0.79 20.18 22.32
C TYR A 651 0.05 18.93 22.07
N ALA A 652 0.73 18.40 23.09
CA ALA A 652 1.57 17.21 22.97
C ALA A 652 0.76 15.95 22.62
N GLU A 653 -0.51 15.88 23.03
CA GLU A 653 -1.45 14.81 22.69
C GLU A 653 -2.05 15.00 21.28
N LEU A 654 -1.95 16.21 20.73
CA LEU A 654 -2.48 16.57 19.41
C LEU A 654 -1.43 16.47 18.30
N ILE A 655 -0.16 16.22 18.62
CA ILE A 655 0.91 16.05 17.63
C ILE A 655 0.60 14.79 16.80
N SER A 656 0.30 14.99 15.52
CA SER A 656 0.19 13.91 14.55
C SER A 656 1.56 13.29 14.31
N GLY A 657 1.61 11.96 14.20
CA GLY A 657 2.84 11.22 13.90
C GLY A 657 3.33 11.42 12.46
N GLU A 658 2.45 11.76 11.52
CA GLU A 658 2.74 11.73 10.05
C GLU A 658 3.07 13.11 9.44
N SER A 659 2.76 14.19 10.17
CA SER A 659 2.89 15.56 9.69
C SER A 659 4.15 16.23 10.22
N TYR A 660 5.13 16.43 9.35
CA TYR A 660 6.46 16.94 9.71
C TYR A 660 6.40 18.21 10.59
N LEU A 661 5.65 19.25 10.17
CA LEU A 661 5.55 20.54 10.88
C LEU A 661 4.80 20.49 12.21
N ASP A 662 4.10 19.40 12.51
CA ASP A 662 3.41 19.22 13.78
C ASP A 662 4.36 18.78 14.91
N HIS A 663 5.49 18.13 14.60
CA HIS A 663 6.44 17.62 15.62
C HIS A 663 7.87 18.14 15.47
N MET A 664 8.28 18.44 14.24
CA MET A 664 9.60 18.86 13.78
C MET A 664 10.81 18.15 14.42
N GLY A 665 10.80 16.82 14.30
CA GLY A 665 11.94 15.90 14.15
C GLY A 665 12.97 15.80 15.28
N VAL A 666 13.40 16.90 15.90
CA VAL A 666 14.34 16.92 17.04
C VAL A 666 13.91 17.85 18.17
N ALA A 667 13.04 18.82 17.88
CA ALA A 667 12.57 19.78 18.87
C ALA A 667 11.40 19.25 19.69
N GLY A 668 10.66 18.28 19.16
CA GLY A 668 9.44 17.75 19.77
C GLY A 668 8.43 18.86 20.05
N ARG A 669 8.31 19.81 19.12
CA ARG A 669 7.41 20.97 19.17
C ARG A 669 6.96 21.33 17.75
N PRO A 670 5.68 21.71 17.57
CA PRO A 670 5.19 22.17 16.28
C PRO A 670 5.90 23.44 15.79
N TYR A 671 6.03 23.58 14.48
CA TYR A 671 6.43 24.84 13.84
C TYR A 671 5.39 25.92 14.12
N ASP A 672 5.85 27.10 14.57
CA ASP A 672 4.98 28.25 14.84
C ASP A 672 5.12 29.32 13.73
N PRO A 673 4.15 29.45 12.81
CA PRO A 673 4.20 30.42 11.72
C PRO A 673 4.03 31.88 12.16
N SER A 674 3.76 32.15 13.45
CA SER A 674 3.69 33.50 14.01
C SER A 674 5.03 34.03 14.51
N HIS A 675 6.06 33.18 14.56
CA HIS A 675 7.39 33.52 15.05
C HIS A 675 8.47 33.42 13.97
N ALA A 676 9.56 34.15 14.17
CA ALA A 676 10.72 34.09 13.29
C ALA A 676 11.36 32.69 13.30
N LEU A 677 11.97 32.27 12.19
CA LEU A 677 12.74 31.02 12.06
C LEU A 677 13.90 30.94 13.07
N THR A 678 14.44 32.09 13.47
CA THR A 678 15.50 32.18 14.50
C THR A 678 14.97 32.10 15.93
N SER A 679 13.65 32.05 16.14
CA SER A 679 13.06 31.90 17.48
C SER A 679 13.34 30.50 18.04
N ALA A 680 13.35 30.36 19.36
CA ALA A 680 13.60 29.07 19.99
C ALA A 680 12.60 27.97 19.57
N ALA A 681 11.37 28.33 19.19
CA ALA A 681 10.35 27.38 18.72
C ALA A 681 10.68 26.81 17.34
N ASN A 682 11.27 27.62 16.45
CA ASN A 682 11.52 27.26 15.05
C ASN A 682 13.00 26.98 14.76
N ALA A 683 13.91 27.24 15.71
CA ALA A 683 15.35 27.22 15.49
C ALA A 683 15.90 25.86 15.06
N SER A 684 15.25 24.75 15.44
CA SER A 684 15.66 23.41 15.00
C SER A 684 15.64 23.30 13.48
N LEU A 685 14.67 23.93 12.84
CA LEU A 685 14.48 23.90 11.38
C LEU A 685 15.54 24.69 10.64
N ASN A 686 15.90 25.84 11.22
CA ASN A 686 16.86 26.77 10.64
C ASN A 686 18.32 26.40 10.97
N GLU A 687 18.55 25.40 11.82
CA GLU A 687 19.87 24.90 12.11
C GLU A 687 20.46 24.27 10.84
N ALA A 688 21.59 24.82 10.38
CA ALA A 688 22.37 24.21 9.32
C ALA A 688 23.14 23.01 9.88
N ASP A 689 23.08 21.88 9.18
CA ASP A 689 23.95 20.75 9.45
C ASP A 689 25.43 21.19 9.31
N PRO A 690 26.30 20.89 10.30
CA PRO A 690 27.66 21.40 10.31
C PRO A 690 28.56 20.81 9.20
N VAL A 691 28.13 19.72 8.55
CA VAL A 691 28.91 19.05 7.49
C VAL A 691 28.44 19.51 6.11
N THR A 692 27.13 19.47 5.88
CA THR A 692 26.51 19.70 4.57
C THR A 692 26.06 21.14 4.37
N GLY A 693 25.83 21.88 5.46
CA GLY A 693 25.28 23.24 5.44
C GLY A 693 23.77 23.31 5.16
N LEU A 694 23.12 22.17 4.93
CA LEU A 694 21.68 22.10 4.64
C LEU A 694 20.86 22.22 5.92
N ARG A 695 19.68 22.80 5.79
CA ARG A 695 18.66 22.95 6.82
C ARG A 695 17.48 22.03 6.54
N ASP A 696 16.68 21.81 7.56
CA ASP A 696 15.46 20.99 7.50
C ASP A 696 14.30 21.66 6.73
N ILE A 697 14.52 22.87 6.23
CA ILE A 697 13.56 23.67 5.46
C ILE A 697 14.07 24.01 4.05
N ASP A 698 15.23 23.48 3.64
CA ASP A 698 15.83 23.75 2.33
C ASP A 698 15.15 22.95 1.19
N PHE A 699 13.85 22.68 1.32
CA PHE A 699 13.04 22.08 0.28
C PHE A 699 12.75 23.07 -0.86
N ASP A 700 12.67 22.59 -2.09
CA ASP A 700 12.32 23.42 -3.25
C ASP A 700 10.81 23.72 -3.31
N ALA A 701 10.00 22.78 -2.85
CA ALA A 701 8.54 22.85 -2.90
C ALA A 701 7.88 22.35 -1.61
N MET A 702 6.63 22.73 -1.42
CA MET A 702 5.79 22.26 -0.32
C MET A 702 4.35 22.13 -0.81
N GLU A 703 3.72 21.01 -0.47
CA GLU A 703 2.31 20.79 -0.77
C GLU A 703 1.42 21.71 0.07
N LEU A 704 0.59 22.49 -0.61
CA LEU A 704 -0.43 23.34 0.03
C LEU A 704 -1.82 22.72 -0.06
N MET A 705 -2.01 21.81 -1.01
CA MET A 705 -3.22 21.02 -1.19
C MET A 705 -2.78 19.59 -1.47
N ASN A 706 -3.14 18.68 -0.60
CA ASN A 706 -2.79 17.27 -0.71
C ASN A 706 -4.02 16.43 -0.34
N GLY A 707 -4.14 15.29 -1.00
CA GLY A 707 -5.07 14.23 -0.62
C GLY A 707 -6.39 14.28 -1.38
N LYS A 708 -7.30 13.41 -0.93
CA LYS A 708 -8.60 13.12 -1.57
C LYS A 708 -9.34 14.40 -1.98
N GLN A 709 -10.11 14.33 -3.07
CA GLN A 709 -11.02 15.38 -3.58
C GLN A 709 -11.87 16.10 -2.51
N SER A 710 -12.03 15.50 -1.32
CA SER A 710 -12.59 16.13 -0.13
C SER A 710 -11.86 17.43 0.20
N TYR A 711 -12.57 18.53 0.03
CA TYR A 711 -12.23 19.84 0.55
C TYR A 711 -11.72 19.72 2.00
N ALA A 712 -10.40 19.83 2.19
CA ALA A 712 -9.70 19.86 3.48
C ALA A 712 -9.27 21.30 3.84
N PRO A 713 -10.23 22.23 4.06
CA PRO A 713 -9.93 23.65 4.18
C PRO A 713 -9.05 23.99 5.37
N THR A 714 -9.13 23.21 6.45
CA THR A 714 -8.33 23.39 7.65
C THR A 714 -6.86 23.09 7.36
N ARG A 715 -6.57 21.94 6.73
CA ARG A 715 -5.23 21.55 6.28
C ARG A 715 -4.63 22.59 5.33
N VAL A 716 -5.37 22.93 4.26
CA VAL A 716 -4.95 23.94 3.28
C VAL A 716 -4.73 25.31 3.93
N THR A 717 -5.57 25.70 4.89
CA THR A 717 -5.39 26.97 5.61
C THR A 717 -4.11 26.93 6.44
N ALA A 718 -3.83 25.83 7.13
CA ALA A 718 -2.67 25.68 7.99
C ALA A 718 -1.37 25.69 7.18
N LEU A 719 -1.28 24.88 6.13
CA LEU A 719 -0.13 24.83 5.22
C LEU A 719 0.13 26.18 4.54
N ARG A 720 -0.93 26.91 4.16
CA ARG A 720 -0.77 28.28 3.63
C ARG A 720 -0.22 29.27 4.66
N LEU A 721 -0.57 29.14 5.95
CA LEU A 721 0.01 29.98 7.00
C LEU A 721 1.50 29.71 7.15
N ASP A 722 1.90 28.43 7.14
CA ASP A 722 3.30 28.04 7.19
C ASP A 722 4.08 28.56 5.98
N TRP A 723 3.55 28.32 4.77
CA TRP A 723 4.14 28.78 3.52
C TRP A 723 4.33 30.30 3.48
N PHE A 724 3.29 31.08 3.83
CA PHE A 724 3.43 32.53 3.90
C PHE A 724 4.39 33.00 4.99
N SER A 725 4.51 32.28 6.11
CA SER A 725 5.50 32.59 7.15
C SER A 725 6.93 32.43 6.60
N LEU A 726 7.20 31.36 5.86
CA LEU A 726 8.50 31.09 5.23
C LEU A 726 8.82 32.14 4.15
N LEU A 727 7.88 32.41 3.24
CA LEU A 727 8.04 33.44 2.19
C LEU A 727 8.33 34.83 2.76
N LYS A 728 7.64 35.24 3.82
CA LYS A 728 7.85 36.55 4.48
C LYS A 728 9.25 36.70 5.09
N GLN A 729 9.92 35.59 5.35
CA GLN A 729 11.24 35.54 5.95
C GLN A 729 12.36 35.37 4.91
N GLY A 730 12.01 35.30 3.63
CA GLY A 730 12.95 35.20 2.52
C GLY A 730 13.25 33.77 2.08
N GLU A 731 12.53 32.77 2.60
CA GLU A 731 12.60 31.40 2.12
C GLU A 731 11.72 31.24 0.87
N HIS A 732 12.32 30.86 -0.26
CA HIS A 732 11.62 30.76 -1.54
C HIS A 732 11.21 29.31 -1.80
N ILE A 733 10.04 28.92 -1.31
CA ILE A 733 9.49 27.57 -1.48
C ILE A 733 8.30 27.62 -2.42
N THR A 734 8.23 26.71 -3.39
CA THR A 734 7.15 26.61 -4.35
C THR A 734 5.93 25.93 -3.74
N GLY A 735 4.76 26.57 -3.79
CA GLY A 735 3.51 25.96 -3.33
C GLY A 735 2.92 25.03 -4.40
N THR A 736 2.80 23.74 -4.10
CA THR A 736 2.27 22.71 -5.01
C THR A 736 0.93 22.15 -4.55
N ALA A 737 0.27 21.37 -5.41
CA ALA A 737 -0.98 20.72 -5.13
C ALA A 737 -1.08 19.37 -5.84
N ASN A 738 -1.26 18.27 -5.11
CA ASN A 738 -1.15 16.91 -5.64
C ASN A 738 -2.19 15.97 -5.01
N SER A 739 -2.49 14.86 -5.68
CA SER A 739 -3.60 13.97 -5.28
C SER A 739 -3.26 13.07 -4.11
N ASP A 740 -2.02 12.60 -4.04
CA ASP A 740 -1.57 11.65 -3.03
C ASP A 740 -2.49 10.42 -2.94
N SER A 741 -2.72 9.87 -4.14
CA SER A 741 -3.71 8.83 -4.35
C SER A 741 -3.09 7.45 -4.11
N HIS A 742 -3.76 6.67 -3.27
CA HIS A 742 -3.38 5.33 -2.80
C HIS A 742 -4.41 4.24 -3.12
N GLY A 743 -5.68 4.64 -3.25
CA GLY A 743 -6.79 3.68 -3.35
C GLY A 743 -7.85 4.05 -4.38
N LYS A 744 -8.67 3.05 -4.70
CA LYS A 744 -9.71 3.03 -5.75
C LYS A 744 -10.74 4.17 -5.67
N THR A 745 -10.97 4.71 -4.47
CA THR A 745 -11.97 5.78 -4.25
C THR A 745 -11.40 7.19 -4.38
N GLN A 746 -10.09 7.34 -4.53
CA GLN A 746 -9.42 8.62 -4.70
C GLN A 746 -9.30 8.97 -6.19
N GLN A 747 -9.48 10.24 -6.53
CA GLN A 747 -9.17 10.70 -7.88
C GLN A 747 -7.72 11.11 -7.94
N VAL A 748 -6.97 10.43 -8.79
CA VAL A 748 -5.63 10.86 -9.17
C VAL A 748 -5.69 12.13 -10.00
N ALA A 749 -4.61 12.88 -10.06
CA ALA A 749 -4.51 14.13 -10.82
C ALA A 749 -5.49 15.22 -10.35
N LEU A 750 -5.99 15.13 -9.11
CA LEU A 750 -6.76 16.19 -8.49
C LEU A 750 -6.61 16.17 -6.95
N PRO A 751 -6.13 17.25 -6.32
CA PRO A 751 -5.64 18.48 -6.95
C PRO A 751 -4.38 18.23 -7.82
N ARG A 752 -4.06 19.19 -8.69
CA ARG A 752 -2.89 19.10 -9.60
C ARG A 752 -2.08 20.39 -9.62
N THR A 753 -0.82 20.26 -10.00
CA THR A 753 0.12 21.36 -10.16
C THR A 753 0.29 21.69 -11.65
N MET A 754 0.00 22.92 -12.03
CA MET A 754 0.24 23.43 -13.38
C MET A 754 1.66 24.00 -13.44
N VAL A 755 2.56 23.37 -14.19
CA VAL A 755 3.98 23.75 -14.29
C VAL A 755 4.25 24.50 -15.59
N ALA A 756 4.85 25.69 -15.51
CA ALA A 756 5.07 26.52 -16.68
C ALA A 756 6.16 25.96 -17.58
N MET A 757 5.83 25.73 -18.85
CA MET A 757 6.71 25.16 -19.86
C MET A 757 6.71 26.04 -21.12
N ALA A 758 7.89 26.29 -21.69
CA ALA A 758 8.00 27.11 -22.90
C ALA A 758 7.45 26.38 -24.15
N ASP A 759 7.60 25.06 -24.17
CA ASP A 759 6.94 24.14 -25.11
C ASP A 759 6.18 23.14 -24.24
N ASP A 760 4.86 23.25 -24.23
CA ASP A 760 3.93 22.48 -23.39
C ASP A 760 3.43 21.21 -24.07
N ARG A 761 3.98 20.86 -25.23
CA ARG A 761 3.65 19.58 -25.91
C ARG A 761 4.36 18.43 -25.20
N LEU A 762 3.61 17.37 -24.89
CA LEU A 762 4.17 16.12 -24.32
C LEU A 762 5.35 15.56 -25.13
N SER A 763 5.27 15.60 -26.46
CA SER A 763 6.37 15.15 -27.36
C SER A 763 7.68 15.94 -27.21
N ALA A 764 7.63 17.12 -26.57
CA ALA A 764 8.75 18.01 -26.32
C ALA A 764 9.09 18.12 -24.83
N PHE A 765 8.48 17.28 -23.97
CA PHE A 765 8.71 17.29 -22.54
C PHE A 765 10.20 17.08 -22.22
N ASP A 766 10.73 17.96 -21.38
CA ASP A 766 12.10 17.92 -20.88
C ASP A 766 12.04 18.00 -19.35
N GLU A 767 12.37 16.88 -18.72
CA GLU A 767 12.34 16.71 -17.27
C GLU A 767 13.23 17.73 -16.54
N SER A 768 14.37 18.11 -17.14
CA SER A 768 15.27 19.09 -16.55
C SER A 768 14.68 20.51 -16.58
N VAL A 769 13.94 20.86 -17.64
CA VAL A 769 13.22 22.13 -17.74
C VAL A 769 12.07 22.16 -16.75
N PHE A 770 11.34 21.05 -16.62
CA PHE A 770 10.25 20.87 -15.67
C PHE A 770 10.72 21.05 -14.22
N GLY A 771 11.79 20.34 -13.81
CA GLY A 771 12.35 20.47 -12.46
C GLY A 771 12.84 21.89 -12.15
N ARG A 772 13.54 22.54 -13.09
CA ARG A 772 13.97 23.94 -12.93
C ARG A 772 12.79 24.92 -12.84
N ALA A 773 11.67 24.63 -13.49
CA ALA A 773 10.48 25.47 -13.39
C ALA A 773 9.87 25.40 -11.98
N LEU A 774 9.80 24.19 -11.40
CA LEU A 774 9.37 23.98 -10.02
C LEU A 774 10.29 24.66 -9.02
N GLN A 775 11.61 24.48 -9.13
CA GLN A 775 12.60 25.16 -8.27
C GLN A 775 12.55 26.69 -8.38
N ALA A 776 12.12 27.21 -9.53
CA ALA A 776 11.99 28.64 -9.77
C ALA A 776 10.61 29.23 -9.39
N GLY A 777 9.72 28.45 -8.77
CA GLY A 777 8.37 28.90 -8.39
C GLY A 777 7.40 29.07 -9.56
N LYS A 778 7.74 28.60 -10.77
CA LYS A 778 6.93 28.77 -11.97
C LYS A 778 5.84 27.71 -12.08
N ALA A 779 5.05 27.58 -11.03
CA ALA A 779 3.95 26.64 -10.95
C ALA A 779 2.82 27.20 -10.07
N TYR A 780 1.63 26.62 -10.19
CA TYR A 780 0.54 26.86 -9.26
C TYR A 780 -0.33 25.62 -9.10
N GLY A 781 -0.88 25.43 -7.91
CA GLY A 781 -1.84 24.37 -7.62
C GLY A 781 -3.27 24.74 -8.02
N THR A 782 -4.06 23.75 -8.47
CA THR A 782 -5.47 23.93 -8.81
C THR A 782 -6.32 22.68 -8.57
N THR A 783 -7.62 22.91 -8.32
CA THR A 783 -8.68 21.90 -8.34
C THR A 783 -9.68 22.14 -9.47
N GLY A 784 -9.40 23.08 -10.38
CA GLY A 784 -10.38 23.55 -11.35
C GLY A 784 -9.98 24.82 -12.06
N PRO A 785 -9.94 25.96 -11.35
CA PRO A 785 -9.62 27.26 -11.95
C PRO A 785 -8.22 27.30 -12.56
N GLN A 786 -8.16 27.66 -13.84
CA GLN A 786 -6.92 27.84 -14.58
C GLN A 786 -6.52 29.31 -14.52
N LEU A 787 -5.30 29.57 -14.06
CA LEU A 787 -4.81 30.89 -13.70
C LEU A 787 -3.72 31.34 -14.67
N ASP A 788 -3.80 32.60 -15.07
CA ASP A 788 -2.74 33.29 -15.79
C ASP A 788 -2.66 34.71 -15.26
N PHE A 789 -1.74 34.94 -14.31
CA PHE A 789 -1.58 36.22 -13.64
C PHE A 789 -0.16 36.78 -13.80
N SER A 790 -0.09 38.11 -13.77
CA SER A 790 1.15 38.86 -13.63
C SER A 790 0.96 40.03 -12.67
N LEU A 791 2.03 40.39 -11.97
CA LEU A 791 2.08 41.52 -11.06
C LEU A 791 3.02 42.59 -11.65
N SER A 792 2.44 43.64 -12.24
CA SER A 792 3.18 44.70 -12.96
C SER A 792 4.17 44.14 -14.01
N GLY A 793 3.78 43.08 -14.72
CA GLY A 793 4.61 42.41 -15.74
C GLY A 793 5.49 41.28 -15.20
N THR A 794 5.61 41.12 -13.88
CA THR A 794 6.25 39.94 -13.28
C THR A 794 5.29 38.75 -13.33
N GLY A 795 5.64 37.68 -14.02
CA GLY A 795 4.83 36.46 -14.09
C GLY A 795 4.76 35.70 -12.76
N MET A 796 3.87 34.70 -12.69
CA MET A 796 3.77 33.80 -11.54
C MET A 796 5.12 33.15 -11.20
N GLY A 797 5.41 33.01 -9.90
CA GLY A 797 6.72 32.59 -9.38
C GLY A 797 7.75 33.71 -9.24
N GLY A 798 7.56 34.86 -9.89
CA GLY A 798 8.49 35.97 -9.82
C GLY A 798 8.26 36.93 -8.65
N THR A 799 9.33 37.60 -8.22
CA THR A 799 9.25 38.68 -7.22
C THR A 799 9.08 40.05 -7.88
N TYR A 800 8.05 40.79 -7.49
CA TYR A 800 7.92 42.21 -7.82
C TYR A 800 8.49 43.09 -6.70
N GLN A 801 9.31 44.08 -7.05
CA GLN A 801 9.83 45.07 -6.10
C GLN A 801 9.31 46.46 -6.46
N GLY A 802 8.46 47.01 -5.61
CA GLY A 802 7.96 48.38 -5.76
C GLY A 802 6.86 48.70 -4.76
N PRO A 803 6.58 49.99 -4.52
CA PRO A 803 5.58 50.41 -3.53
C PRO A 803 4.13 50.25 -4.02
N LEU A 804 3.93 50.04 -5.32
CA LEU A 804 2.62 49.89 -5.96
C LEU A 804 2.72 48.84 -7.06
N ALA A 805 1.78 47.91 -7.10
CA ALA A 805 1.73 46.87 -8.14
C ALA A 805 0.32 46.73 -8.71
N THR A 806 0.21 46.31 -9.97
CA THR A 806 -1.07 45.99 -10.62
C THR A 806 -1.12 44.50 -10.94
N LEU A 807 -2.04 43.77 -10.30
CA LEU A 807 -2.35 42.39 -10.67
C LEU A 807 -3.20 42.40 -11.94
N SER A 808 -2.73 41.74 -12.99
CA SER A 808 -3.43 41.60 -14.28
C SER A 808 -3.43 40.14 -14.70
N GLY A 809 -4.53 39.65 -15.26
CA GLY A 809 -4.61 38.25 -15.66
C GLY A 809 -6.04 37.75 -15.86
N HIS A 810 -6.17 36.43 -16.04
CA HIS A 810 -7.43 35.74 -16.26
C HIS A 810 -7.57 34.55 -15.32
N VAL A 811 -8.82 34.35 -14.87
CA VAL A 811 -9.27 33.08 -14.28
C VAL A 811 -10.18 32.43 -15.32
N ARG A 812 -9.85 31.22 -15.75
CA ARG A 812 -10.63 30.45 -16.72
C ARG A 812 -11.14 29.19 -16.05
N THR A 813 -12.41 28.89 -16.26
CA THR A 813 -13.05 27.67 -15.77
C THR A 813 -14.00 27.14 -16.85
N PRO A 814 -14.21 25.82 -16.96
CA PRO A 814 -15.38 25.29 -17.63
C PRO A 814 -16.66 25.74 -16.90
N ASP A 815 -17.81 25.69 -17.58
CA ASP A 815 -19.09 26.17 -17.06
C ASP A 815 -19.57 25.43 -15.78
N TRP A 816 -19.03 24.24 -15.51
CA TRP A 816 -19.36 23.44 -14.33
C TRP A 816 -18.49 23.76 -13.10
N ILE A 817 -17.42 24.55 -13.27
CA ILE A 817 -16.54 25.00 -12.18
C ILE A 817 -16.80 26.47 -11.89
N ASP A 818 -17.24 26.77 -10.67
CA ASP A 818 -17.68 28.09 -10.29
C ASP A 818 -16.59 28.88 -9.53
N ALA A 819 -16.02 29.89 -10.18
CA ALA A 819 -15.01 30.78 -9.59
C ALA A 819 -15.61 32.15 -9.24
N ARG A 820 -16.20 32.28 -8.05
CA ARG A 820 -16.90 33.51 -7.61
C ARG A 820 -16.04 34.53 -6.86
N LEU A 821 -14.92 34.10 -6.29
CA LEU A 821 -14.11 34.91 -5.38
C LEU A 821 -12.62 34.78 -5.71
N LEU A 822 -11.99 35.91 -6.00
CA LEU A 822 -10.53 36.04 -6.03
C LEU A 822 -10.09 36.80 -4.77
N LYS A 823 -9.28 36.15 -3.93
CA LYS A 823 -8.69 36.76 -2.73
C LYS A 823 -7.19 36.96 -2.96
N VAL A 824 -6.76 38.23 -2.97
CA VAL A 824 -5.35 38.62 -3.02
C VAL A 824 -4.88 38.91 -1.59
N GLN A 825 -3.74 38.36 -1.19
CA GLN A 825 -3.21 38.46 0.18
C GLN A 825 -1.83 39.08 0.21
#